data_AF-A0A212L149-F1
#
_entry.id   AF-A0A212L149-F1
#
_cell.length_a   1.000
_cell.length_b   1.000
_cell.length_c   1.000
_cell.angle_alpha   90.00
_cell.angle_beta   90.00
_cell.angle_gamma   90.00
#
_symmetry.space_group_name_H-M   'P 1'
#
loop_
_entity.id
_entity.type
_entity.pdbx_description
1 polymer ?
#
loop_
_entity_poly.entity_id
_entity_poly.type
_entity_poly.pdbx_seq_one_letter_code
_entity_poly.pdbx_strand_id
1 'polypeptide(L)'
;MKRNTYLTLLPPDEARSLWFTKLNAHVHSLAEETVPLTQALRRVLSRPVAALRSSPAFHGAAMDGIAVNAEDTFAASARNPLRLELGKAAHWINTGHPLPDGCNAVIMVENVNTETVEGVQWAVIEKAAFPWQHVRKMGEDMVATEIILPPGVCIGPYDLGALAAGGVLEVPVFARPRVAIVPSGSEIVPLSEAREEDLRAGRVLPEFNSLIFSAMITEAGGHPVTLPVVPDEPKAIAAAVMAALGGTGPEAGTGTESGAWSGADASAGAGADLVILNAGSSAGSHDYTAHVLESLGEVLVHGVSVMPGKPTVLAVVRGKPVIGVPGYPVSAGIAMEEFVLPLLALWQKRVAPEREKATAIPCNPLPSRPGMEERLRVKLGRVDGTIIAVPLPRGAGTITSLSRADGIIRIPRDSEGCDAGEPVTVDLLRPQAALDNALLAIGSHDNTLDLLDSLLRKTHPRYRLTSAHVGSLGGLMALGRGQCHLAGSHLLDAASGVYNRKAIEENLEEPVVLLRLVDREQGILTAPGNPLGISGIEDLARQGLRFVNRQRGSGTRVLLDYRLACLGIAPTRITGYRDEEYTHMNVAAAVLSGRADAGLAVRSAANALGLPFVPVGVEEYDLVIPRRFYETPAMQALLDVIRGADFKQEVTALGGYGTEKTGQIIWEYPGR
;
A
#
# COMPACT_ATOMS: atom_id res chain seq x y z
N MET A 1 -27.05 -34.97 -0.79
CA MET A 1 -27.47 -33.56 -0.60
C MET A 1 -26.78 -32.70 -1.65
N LYS A 2 -27.52 -32.03 -2.55
CA LYS A 2 -26.93 -31.09 -3.52
C LYS A 2 -26.39 -29.88 -2.73
N ARG A 3 -25.09 -29.62 -2.81
CA ARG A 3 -24.44 -28.45 -2.22
C ARG A 3 -24.85 -27.20 -3.01
N ASN A 4 -25.83 -26.44 -2.51
CA ASN A 4 -26.16 -25.13 -3.06
C ASN A 4 -25.19 -24.11 -2.44
N THR A 5 -23.99 -24.01 -3.01
CA THR A 5 -22.89 -23.27 -2.38
C THR A 5 -23.05 -21.75 -2.46
N TYR A 6 -23.86 -21.24 -3.40
CA TYR A 6 -24.13 -19.81 -3.60
C TYR A 6 -25.55 -19.65 -4.16
N LEU A 7 -26.36 -18.78 -3.56
CA LEU A 7 -27.74 -18.54 -3.99
C LEU A 7 -27.81 -17.68 -5.27
N THR A 8 -26.93 -16.67 -5.38
CA THR A 8 -26.84 -15.78 -6.55
C THR A 8 -25.41 -15.25 -6.71
N LEU A 9 -24.63 -15.83 -7.64
CA LEU A 9 -23.27 -15.37 -7.95
C LEU A 9 -23.33 -14.23 -8.99
N LEU A 10 -23.05 -13.00 -8.56
CA LEU A 10 -23.13 -11.81 -9.44
C LEU A 10 -21.75 -11.25 -9.82
N PRO A 11 -21.59 -10.68 -11.01
CA PRO A 11 -20.44 -9.84 -11.35
C PRO A 11 -20.28 -8.65 -10.38
N PRO A 12 -19.05 -8.17 -10.13
CA PRO A 12 -18.82 -7.04 -9.23
C PRO A 12 -19.67 -5.81 -9.56
N ASP A 13 -19.77 -5.45 -10.84
CA ASP A 13 -20.52 -4.28 -11.30
C ASP A 13 -22.03 -4.41 -11.04
N GLU A 14 -22.60 -5.60 -11.27
CA GLU A 14 -24.01 -5.90 -11.00
C GLU A 14 -24.27 -5.93 -9.49
N ALA A 15 -23.38 -6.55 -8.71
CA ALA A 15 -23.46 -6.57 -7.25
C ALA A 15 -23.42 -5.15 -6.66
N ARG A 16 -22.50 -4.29 -7.15
CA ARG A 16 -22.43 -2.87 -6.74
C ARG A 16 -23.72 -2.13 -7.10
N SER A 17 -24.21 -2.33 -8.33
CA SER A 17 -25.44 -1.67 -8.79
C SER A 17 -26.64 -2.04 -7.93
N LEU A 18 -26.82 -3.32 -7.63
CA LEU A 18 -27.89 -3.81 -6.74
C LEU A 18 -27.73 -3.26 -5.31
N TRP A 19 -26.51 -3.31 -4.76
CA TRP A 19 -26.16 -2.81 -3.44
C TRP A 19 -26.53 -1.33 -3.27
N PHE A 20 -26.01 -0.46 -4.13
CA PHE A 20 -26.24 0.98 -4.04
C PHE A 20 -27.69 1.36 -4.36
N THR A 21 -28.35 0.65 -5.28
CA THR A 21 -29.77 0.90 -5.56
C THR A 21 -30.64 0.60 -4.34
N LYS A 22 -30.41 -0.54 -3.68
CA LYS A 22 -31.19 -0.90 -2.48
C LYS A 22 -30.94 0.06 -1.32
N LEU A 23 -29.69 0.47 -1.11
CA LEU A 23 -29.34 1.42 -0.05
C LEU A 23 -29.83 2.85 -0.34
N ASN A 24 -29.83 3.30 -1.60
CA ASN A 24 -30.40 4.60 -1.95
C ASN A 24 -31.91 4.67 -1.71
N ALA A 25 -32.64 3.56 -1.89
CA ALA A 25 -34.07 3.49 -1.56
C ALA A 25 -34.34 3.68 -0.04
N HIS A 26 -33.34 3.39 0.80
CA HIS A 26 -33.36 3.62 2.24
C HIS A 26 -32.50 4.85 2.54
N VAL A 27 -32.99 6.05 2.24
CA VAL A 27 -32.24 7.33 2.39
C VAL A 27 -31.56 7.41 3.76
N HIS A 28 -30.30 6.98 3.83
CA HIS A 28 -29.49 7.05 5.02
C HIS A 28 -28.73 8.38 4.97
N SER A 29 -29.26 9.35 5.71
CA SER A 29 -28.61 10.63 5.90
C SER A 29 -27.78 10.56 7.16
N LEU A 30 -26.46 10.77 7.03
CA LEU A 30 -25.60 10.97 8.18
C LEU A 30 -26.09 12.19 8.97
N ALA A 31 -25.97 12.11 10.30
CA ALA A 31 -26.21 13.27 11.15
C ALA A 31 -25.22 14.39 10.80
N GLU A 32 -25.65 15.64 10.96
CA GLU A 32 -24.76 16.80 10.93
C GLU A 32 -24.25 17.07 12.35
N GLU A 33 -22.97 17.43 12.46
CA GLU A 33 -22.40 17.98 13.68
C GLU A 33 -21.56 19.22 13.37
N THR A 34 -21.43 20.10 14.35
CA THR A 34 -20.59 21.29 14.26
C THR A 34 -19.32 21.06 15.03
N VAL A 35 -18.17 21.27 14.39
CA VAL A 35 -16.85 21.12 15.02
C VAL A 35 -16.06 22.43 14.99
N PRO A 36 -15.18 22.67 15.97
CA PRO A 36 -14.21 23.77 15.90
C PRO A 36 -13.35 23.64 14.64
N LEU A 37 -12.98 24.77 14.02
CA LEU A 37 -12.13 24.81 12.82
C LEU A 37 -10.82 24.05 13.02
N THR A 38 -10.25 24.10 14.22
CA THR A 38 -9.02 23.38 14.59
C THR A 38 -9.16 21.85 14.55
N GLN A 39 -10.38 21.32 14.55
CA GLN A 39 -10.71 19.90 14.46
C GLN A 39 -11.35 19.52 13.13
N ALA A 40 -11.49 20.48 12.21
CA ALA A 40 -12.18 20.27 10.93
C ALA A 40 -11.31 19.58 9.86
N LEU A 41 -9.99 19.47 10.06
CA LEU A 41 -9.09 18.82 9.10
C LEU A 41 -9.54 17.37 8.83
N ARG A 42 -9.66 17.00 7.55
CA ARG A 42 -10.18 15.70 7.08
C ARG A 42 -11.62 15.39 7.47
N ARG A 43 -12.38 16.34 8.01
CA ARG A 43 -13.84 16.24 8.13
C ARG A 43 -14.48 16.57 6.79
N VAL A 44 -15.69 16.06 6.56
CA VAL A 44 -16.42 16.29 5.32
C VAL A 44 -17.56 17.26 5.56
N LEU A 45 -17.59 18.34 4.79
CA LEU A 45 -18.57 19.41 4.95
C LEU A 45 -19.99 18.91 4.65
N SER A 46 -20.96 19.17 5.54
CA SER A 46 -22.34 18.69 5.37
C SER A 46 -23.22 19.61 4.52
N ARG A 47 -22.96 20.91 4.55
CA ARG A 47 -23.70 21.97 3.85
C ARG A 47 -22.77 23.09 3.41
N PRO A 48 -23.15 23.93 2.42
CA PRO A 48 -22.31 25.04 2.00
C PRO A 48 -21.95 25.96 3.17
N VAL A 49 -20.69 26.42 3.20
CA VAL A 49 -20.22 27.40 4.19
C VAL A 49 -19.91 28.70 3.48
N ALA A 50 -20.58 29.77 3.94
CA ALA A 50 -20.38 31.12 3.45
C ALA A 50 -19.38 31.88 4.32
N ALA A 51 -18.70 32.87 3.72
CA ALA A 51 -17.88 33.81 4.44
C ALA A 51 -18.74 34.69 5.36
N LEU A 52 -18.34 34.80 6.63
CA LEU A 52 -18.98 35.66 7.63
C LEU A 52 -18.40 37.08 7.59
N ARG A 53 -17.22 37.25 6.98
CA ARG A 53 -16.58 38.54 6.73
C ARG A 53 -15.84 38.52 5.39
N SER A 54 -15.63 39.70 4.82
CA SER A 54 -14.78 39.87 3.65
C SER A 54 -13.29 39.66 4.00
N SER A 55 -12.53 39.11 3.06
CA SER A 55 -11.07 38.99 3.14
C SER A 55 -10.44 39.75 1.96
N PRO A 56 -9.54 40.71 2.22
CA PRO A 56 -9.32 41.39 3.50
C PRO A 56 -10.57 42.15 3.97
N ALA A 57 -10.65 42.47 5.26
CA ALA A 57 -11.79 43.16 5.86
C ALA A 57 -11.77 44.70 5.68
N PHE A 58 -10.73 45.23 5.05
CA PHE A 58 -10.52 46.66 4.78
C PHE A 58 -9.63 46.83 3.54
N HIS A 59 -9.55 48.05 3.00
CA HIS A 59 -8.59 48.39 1.95
C HIS A 59 -7.19 48.54 2.56
N GLY A 60 -6.27 47.66 2.20
CA GLY A 60 -4.93 47.63 2.77
C GLY A 60 -3.85 47.87 1.74
N ALA A 61 -2.68 48.33 2.18
CA ALA A 61 -1.51 48.44 1.32
C ALA A 61 -1.03 47.05 0.84
N ALA A 62 -0.78 46.90 -0.45
CA ALA A 62 -0.18 45.69 -1.02
C ALA A 62 1.36 45.72 -1.00
N MET A 63 1.95 46.91 -0.83
CA MET A 63 3.39 47.15 -0.85
C MET A 63 3.78 48.14 0.26
N ASP A 64 5.04 48.10 0.69
CA ASP A 64 5.61 49.12 1.58
C ASP A 64 5.90 50.40 0.79
N GLY A 65 5.64 51.57 1.38
CA GLY A 65 5.88 52.85 0.73
C GLY A 65 5.04 53.99 1.29
N ILE A 66 4.49 54.82 0.42
CA ILE A 66 3.61 55.94 0.80
C ILE A 66 2.19 55.74 0.26
N ALA A 67 1.20 55.86 1.13
CA ALA A 67 -0.20 55.99 0.77
C ALA A 67 -0.49 57.44 0.34
N VAL A 68 -1.20 57.58 -0.76
CA VAL A 68 -1.52 58.86 -1.40
C VAL A 68 -2.94 58.85 -1.95
N ASN A 69 -3.50 60.03 -2.19
CA ASN A 69 -4.59 60.21 -3.13
C ASN A 69 -3.99 60.24 -4.55
N ALA A 70 -4.34 59.28 -5.40
CA ALA A 70 -3.73 59.09 -6.72
C ALA A 70 -3.82 60.35 -7.59
N GLU A 71 -4.95 61.05 -7.54
CA GLU A 71 -5.23 62.26 -8.28
C GLU A 71 -4.24 63.40 -7.96
N ASP A 72 -3.76 63.47 -6.71
CA ASP A 72 -2.74 64.45 -6.29
C ASP A 72 -1.37 64.16 -6.93
N THR A 73 -1.17 62.97 -7.49
CA THR A 73 0.12 62.54 -8.08
C THR A 73 0.21 62.72 -9.59
N PHE A 74 -0.90 63.05 -10.28
CA PHE A 74 -0.97 63.01 -11.76
C PHE A 74 0.00 63.94 -12.49
N ALA A 75 0.50 64.98 -11.82
CA ALA A 75 1.51 65.88 -12.37
C ALA A 75 2.96 65.35 -12.29
N ALA A 76 3.18 64.24 -11.57
CA ALA A 76 4.51 63.66 -11.36
C ALA A 76 5.05 63.00 -12.64
N SER A 77 6.28 63.34 -13.01
CA SER A 77 7.02 62.66 -14.08
C SER A 77 8.52 62.74 -13.83
N ALA A 78 9.33 61.91 -14.50
CA ALA A 78 10.78 61.95 -14.36
C ALA A 78 11.39 63.31 -14.73
N ARG A 79 10.72 64.08 -15.61
CA ARG A 79 11.14 65.44 -15.97
C ARG A 79 10.62 66.52 -15.02
N ASN A 80 9.58 66.21 -14.25
CA ASN A 80 8.95 67.11 -13.29
C ASN A 80 8.57 66.30 -12.03
N PRO A 81 9.55 65.96 -11.16
CA PRO A 81 9.26 65.22 -9.94
C PRO A 81 8.34 66.02 -9.03
N LEU A 82 7.37 65.34 -8.42
CA LEU A 82 6.39 65.97 -7.54
C LEU A 82 6.79 65.79 -6.08
N ARG A 83 6.73 66.86 -5.29
CA ARG A 83 6.93 66.83 -3.84
C ARG A 83 5.58 66.73 -3.13
N LEU A 84 5.44 65.73 -2.28
CA LEU A 84 4.28 65.50 -1.42
C LEU A 84 4.70 65.62 0.05
N GLU A 85 4.02 66.47 0.82
CA GLU A 85 4.32 66.69 2.23
C GLU A 85 4.00 65.42 3.04
N LEU A 86 5.01 64.84 3.72
CA LEU A 86 4.82 63.63 4.50
C LEU A 86 4.02 63.93 5.77
N GLY A 87 3.02 63.10 6.05
CA GLY A 87 2.05 63.29 7.13
C GLY A 87 0.81 64.09 6.74
N LYS A 88 0.75 64.59 5.49
CA LYS A 88 -0.39 65.39 4.99
C LYS A 88 -0.88 64.95 3.62
N ALA A 89 -0.01 64.96 2.60
CA ALA A 89 -0.34 64.56 1.23
C ALA A 89 0.17 63.14 0.89
N ALA A 90 1.14 62.66 1.66
CA ALA A 90 1.66 61.30 1.60
C ALA A 90 1.85 60.74 3.02
N HIS A 91 1.54 59.47 3.23
CA HIS A 91 1.66 58.82 4.53
C HIS A 91 2.46 57.54 4.41
N TRP A 92 3.52 57.38 5.21
CA TRP A 92 4.23 56.10 5.28
C TRP A 92 3.29 54.97 5.66
N ILE A 93 3.33 53.89 4.89
CA ILE A 93 2.50 52.72 5.08
C ILE A 93 3.32 51.46 4.81
N ASN A 94 3.07 50.43 5.62
CA ASN A 94 3.61 49.10 5.41
C ASN A 94 2.53 48.19 4.83
N THR A 95 2.96 47.17 4.11
CA THR A 95 2.15 46.11 3.55
C THR A 95 1.22 45.52 4.61
N GLY A 96 -0.07 45.40 4.27
CA GLY A 96 -1.10 44.88 5.15
C GLY A 96 -1.73 45.90 6.10
N HIS A 97 -1.17 47.11 6.25
CA HIS A 97 -1.82 48.18 7.02
C HIS A 97 -3.04 48.75 6.29
N PRO A 98 -4.06 49.22 7.01
CA PRO A 98 -5.19 49.93 6.41
C PRO A 98 -4.73 51.22 5.75
N LEU A 99 -5.34 51.54 4.60
CA LEU A 99 -5.13 52.84 3.96
C LEU A 99 -5.61 53.98 4.88
N PRO A 100 -4.84 55.08 5.01
CA PRO A 100 -5.29 56.30 5.66
C PRO A 100 -6.49 56.91 4.94
N ASP A 101 -7.34 57.62 5.70
CA ASP A 101 -8.48 58.32 5.15
C ASP A 101 -8.07 59.28 4.01
N GLY A 102 -8.82 59.26 2.91
CA GLY A 102 -8.54 60.09 1.73
C GLY A 102 -7.47 59.54 0.78
N CYS A 103 -6.73 58.49 1.15
CA CYS A 103 -5.80 57.80 0.26
C CYS A 103 -6.50 56.68 -0.53
N ASN A 104 -6.13 56.51 -1.81
CA ASN A 104 -6.68 55.47 -2.68
C ASN A 104 -5.60 54.70 -3.45
N ALA A 105 -4.30 54.98 -3.24
CA ALA A 105 -3.19 54.30 -3.90
C ALA A 105 -1.94 54.24 -3.01
N VAL A 106 -1.03 53.31 -3.32
CA VAL A 106 0.28 53.18 -2.67
C VAL A 106 1.40 53.22 -3.71
N ILE A 107 2.37 54.11 -3.49
CA ILE A 107 3.62 54.17 -4.26
C ILE A 107 4.66 53.40 -3.47
N MET A 108 5.26 52.39 -4.11
CA MET A 108 6.29 51.55 -3.48
C MET A 108 7.49 52.39 -3.02
N VAL A 109 8.07 52.04 -1.87
CA VAL A 109 9.20 52.75 -1.26
C VAL A 109 10.38 52.92 -2.24
N GLU A 110 10.63 51.96 -3.12
CA GLU A 110 11.69 52.01 -4.14
C GLU A 110 11.49 53.13 -5.17
N ASN A 111 10.27 53.67 -5.29
CA ASN A 111 9.92 54.78 -6.17
C ASN A 111 9.76 56.11 -5.41
N VAL A 112 10.12 56.15 -4.13
CA VAL A 112 9.98 57.33 -3.27
C VAL A 112 11.36 57.78 -2.80
N ASN A 113 11.77 58.97 -3.20
CA ASN A 113 12.90 59.67 -2.59
C ASN A 113 12.39 60.56 -1.44
N THR A 114 13.24 60.87 -0.46
CA THR A 114 12.88 61.74 0.66
C THR A 114 13.78 62.96 0.73
N GLU A 115 13.19 64.14 0.91
CA GLU A 115 13.90 65.40 1.12
C GLU A 115 13.40 66.07 2.42
N THR A 116 14.27 66.84 3.10
CA THR A 116 13.86 67.68 4.24
C THR A 116 14.16 69.14 3.92
N VAL A 117 13.12 69.98 3.93
CA VAL A 117 13.22 71.41 3.62
C VAL A 117 12.55 72.19 4.73
N GLU A 118 13.28 73.13 5.35
CA GLU A 118 12.77 73.98 6.45
C GLU A 118 12.14 73.20 7.62
N GLY A 119 12.66 71.99 7.89
CA GLY A 119 12.17 71.11 8.96
C GLY A 119 10.97 70.25 8.58
N VAL A 120 10.43 70.37 7.37
CA VAL A 120 9.33 69.54 6.84
C VAL A 120 9.89 68.43 5.95
N GLN A 121 9.41 67.20 6.15
CA GLN A 121 9.78 66.06 5.31
C GLN A 121 8.87 65.94 4.09
N TRP A 122 9.47 65.67 2.93
CA TRP A 122 8.79 65.55 1.64
C TRP A 122 9.12 64.21 1.00
N ALA A 123 8.11 63.55 0.44
CA ALA A 123 8.27 62.46 -0.51
C ALA A 123 8.37 63.04 -1.92
N VAL A 124 9.41 62.66 -2.65
CA VAL A 124 9.63 63.05 -4.04
C VAL A 124 9.38 61.85 -4.93
N ILE A 125 8.38 61.98 -5.81
CA ILE A 125 7.96 60.93 -6.72
C ILE A 125 8.16 61.37 -8.17
N GLU A 126 8.61 60.43 -9.01
CA GLU A 126 8.88 60.66 -10.43
C GLU A 126 7.83 60.04 -11.36
N LYS A 127 6.84 59.36 -10.79
CA LYS A 127 5.74 58.71 -11.52
C LYS A 127 4.45 58.90 -10.76
N ALA A 128 3.38 59.23 -11.48
CA ALA A 128 2.04 59.25 -10.94
C ALA A 128 1.59 57.84 -10.52
N ALA A 129 0.81 57.76 -9.44
CA ALA A 129 0.03 56.59 -9.09
C ALA A 129 -1.34 56.65 -9.77
N PHE A 130 -1.94 55.50 -10.07
CA PHE A 130 -3.33 55.41 -10.50
C PHE A 130 -4.25 54.94 -9.35
N PRO A 131 -5.55 55.27 -9.36
CA PRO A 131 -6.48 54.84 -8.32
C PRO A 131 -6.42 53.32 -8.11
N TRP A 132 -6.32 52.91 -6.84
CA TRP A 132 -6.19 51.52 -6.39
C TRP A 132 -4.88 50.82 -6.75
N GLN A 133 -3.87 51.55 -7.22
CA GLN A 133 -2.53 51.00 -7.43
C GLN A 133 -1.95 50.48 -6.12
N HIS A 134 -1.52 49.21 -6.12
CA HIS A 134 -0.92 48.54 -4.96
C HIS A 134 -1.80 48.60 -3.70
N VAL A 135 -3.12 48.55 -3.88
CA VAL A 135 -4.09 48.44 -2.79
C VAL A 135 -4.77 47.09 -2.89
N ARG A 136 -4.70 46.31 -1.82
CA ARG A 136 -5.56 45.14 -1.64
C ARG A 136 -6.96 45.61 -1.25
N LYS A 137 -7.94 45.42 -2.13
CA LYS A 137 -9.29 45.92 -1.87
C LYS A 137 -10.00 45.06 -0.83
N MET A 138 -10.87 45.66 -0.02
CA MET A 138 -11.75 44.91 0.86
C MET A 138 -12.54 43.88 0.04
N GLY A 139 -12.50 42.62 0.46
CA GLY A 139 -13.19 41.52 -0.20
C GLY A 139 -12.64 41.13 -1.57
N GLU A 140 -11.40 41.51 -1.92
CA GLU A 140 -10.76 41.09 -3.17
C GLU A 140 -10.55 39.57 -3.28
N ASP A 141 -10.37 38.88 -2.15
CA ASP A 141 -10.23 37.42 -2.10
C ASP A 141 -11.59 36.73 -1.92
N MET A 142 -12.39 37.19 -0.96
CA MET A 142 -13.78 36.76 -0.80
C MET A 142 -14.63 37.85 -0.15
N VAL A 143 -15.90 37.93 -0.52
CA VAL A 143 -16.86 38.87 0.08
C VAL A 143 -17.73 38.13 1.09
N ALA A 144 -18.15 38.81 2.16
CA ALA A 144 -19.15 38.25 3.07
C ALA A 144 -20.38 37.72 2.30
N THR A 145 -20.93 36.59 2.75
CA THR A 145 -22.00 35.79 2.12
C THR A 145 -21.59 34.93 0.92
N GLU A 146 -20.39 35.11 0.37
CA GLU A 146 -19.88 34.23 -0.70
C GLU A 146 -19.61 32.82 -0.16
N ILE A 147 -19.97 31.79 -0.95
CA ILE A 147 -19.71 30.40 -0.58
C ILE A 147 -18.22 30.12 -0.69
N ILE A 148 -17.59 29.76 0.42
CA ILE A 148 -16.18 29.35 0.47
C ILE A 148 -16.06 27.91 -0.02
N LEU A 149 -16.88 27.00 0.53
CA LEU A 149 -16.82 25.57 0.23
C LEU A 149 -18.23 24.98 0.05
N PRO A 150 -18.44 24.14 -0.99
CA PRO A 150 -19.66 23.35 -1.14
C PRO A 150 -19.67 22.10 -0.22
N PRO A 151 -20.84 21.48 0.01
CA PRO A 151 -20.94 20.23 0.76
C PRO A 151 -20.20 19.08 0.06
N GLY A 152 -19.78 18.08 0.83
CA GLY A 152 -19.01 16.93 0.33
C GLY A 152 -17.51 17.18 0.22
N VAL A 153 -17.03 18.42 0.42
CA VAL A 153 -15.59 18.71 0.46
C VAL A 153 -14.97 18.09 1.71
N CYS A 154 -13.91 17.29 1.52
CA CYS A 154 -13.03 16.84 2.59
C CYS A 154 -12.03 17.97 2.89
N ILE A 155 -12.18 18.61 4.05
CA ILE A 155 -11.47 19.84 4.40
C ILE A 155 -9.97 19.57 4.48
N GLY A 156 -9.21 20.23 3.61
CA GLY A 156 -7.75 20.21 3.56
C GLY A 156 -7.10 21.43 4.23
N PRO A 157 -5.75 21.51 4.22
CA PRO A 157 -5.02 22.59 4.88
C PRO A 157 -5.34 23.99 4.36
N TYR A 158 -5.49 24.15 3.03
CA TYR A 158 -5.81 25.45 2.42
C TYR A 158 -7.27 25.86 2.67
N ASP A 159 -8.17 24.88 2.71
CA ASP A 159 -9.58 25.09 3.05
C ASP A 159 -9.73 25.66 4.47
N LEU A 160 -8.94 25.16 5.43
CA LEU A 160 -8.90 25.72 6.79
C LEU A 160 -8.50 27.20 6.78
N GLY A 161 -7.51 27.57 5.96
CA GLY A 161 -7.05 28.94 5.79
C GLY A 161 -8.15 29.83 5.21
N ALA A 162 -8.83 29.36 4.16
CA ALA A 162 -9.94 30.09 3.53
C ALA A 162 -11.12 30.29 4.50
N LEU A 163 -11.52 29.23 5.22
CA LEU A 163 -12.55 29.31 6.26
C LEU A 163 -12.18 30.31 7.36
N ALA A 164 -10.93 30.29 7.84
CA ALA A 164 -10.44 31.23 8.85
C ALA A 164 -10.42 32.68 8.34
N ALA A 165 -9.98 32.90 7.09
CA ALA A 165 -9.98 34.21 6.44
C ALA A 165 -11.42 34.76 6.36
N GLY A 166 -12.37 33.92 5.93
CA GLY A 166 -13.80 34.21 5.91
C GLY A 166 -14.47 34.31 7.29
N GLY A 167 -13.73 34.11 8.39
CA GLY A 167 -14.22 34.28 9.76
C GLY A 167 -14.99 33.09 10.32
N VAL A 168 -14.94 31.92 9.66
CA VAL A 168 -15.65 30.71 10.08
C VAL A 168 -14.79 29.93 11.09
N LEU A 169 -15.20 29.92 12.36
CA LEU A 169 -14.49 29.22 13.44
C LEU A 169 -15.15 27.90 13.85
N GLU A 170 -16.39 27.68 13.42
CA GLU A 170 -17.16 26.46 13.64
C GLU A 170 -17.71 25.98 12.31
N VAL A 171 -17.51 24.70 12.01
CA VAL A 171 -17.74 24.15 10.67
C VAL A 171 -18.78 23.04 10.73
N PRO A 172 -19.87 23.12 9.96
CA PRO A 172 -20.86 22.05 9.85
C PRO A 172 -20.30 20.91 9.00
N VAL A 173 -20.22 19.72 9.58
CA VAL A 173 -19.64 18.54 8.96
C VAL A 173 -20.57 17.35 9.13
N PHE A 174 -20.48 16.38 8.23
CA PHE A 174 -21.12 15.09 8.47
C PHE A 174 -20.48 14.42 9.69
N ALA A 175 -21.31 13.90 10.60
CA ALA A 175 -20.89 12.95 11.61
C ALA A 175 -20.21 11.76 10.91
N ARG A 176 -19.16 11.22 11.53
CA ARG A 176 -18.44 10.09 10.94
C ARG A 176 -19.34 8.86 10.91
N PRO A 177 -19.49 8.16 9.76
CA PRO A 177 -20.25 6.93 9.71
C PRO A 177 -19.72 5.91 10.71
N ARG A 178 -20.59 5.35 11.54
CA ARG A 178 -20.23 4.37 12.57
C ARG A 178 -20.22 2.97 11.94
N VAL A 179 -19.07 2.30 11.97
CA VAL A 179 -18.91 0.97 11.36
C VAL A 179 -18.52 -0.05 12.41
N ALA A 180 -19.40 -1.00 12.70
CA ALA A 180 -19.09 -2.11 13.61
C ALA A 180 -18.42 -3.25 12.84
N ILE A 181 -17.36 -3.82 13.41
CA ILE A 181 -16.65 -5.00 12.90
C ILE A 181 -16.89 -6.14 13.87
N VAL A 182 -17.49 -7.23 13.39
CA VAL A 182 -17.77 -8.45 14.14
C VAL A 182 -16.84 -9.55 13.61
N PRO A 183 -15.71 -9.82 14.27
CA PRO A 183 -14.89 -10.98 13.96
C PRO A 183 -15.59 -12.26 14.43
N SER A 184 -15.59 -13.30 13.59
CA SER A 184 -16.12 -14.63 13.88
C SER A 184 -15.14 -15.69 13.45
N GLY A 185 -14.93 -16.68 14.31
CA GLY A 185 -14.09 -17.84 14.03
C GLY A 185 -13.72 -18.56 15.31
N SER A 186 -13.94 -19.87 15.35
CA SER A 186 -13.63 -20.70 16.52
C SER A 186 -12.12 -20.82 16.76
N GLU A 187 -11.32 -20.63 15.71
CA GLU A 187 -9.87 -20.57 15.75
C GLU A 187 -9.31 -19.15 15.99
N ILE A 188 -10.16 -18.12 15.93
CA ILE A 188 -9.72 -16.73 15.92
C ILE A 188 -9.61 -16.18 17.34
N VAL A 189 -8.51 -15.50 17.65
CA VAL A 189 -8.27 -14.87 18.96
C VAL A 189 -7.80 -13.41 18.81
N PRO A 190 -8.07 -12.53 19.80
CA PRO A 190 -7.48 -11.21 19.83
C PRO A 190 -5.95 -11.25 19.74
N LEU A 191 -5.35 -10.24 19.10
CA LEU A 191 -3.89 -10.16 18.91
C LEU A 191 -3.11 -10.26 20.25
N SER A 192 -3.65 -9.67 21.32
CA SER A 192 -3.07 -9.70 22.67
C SER A 192 -3.11 -11.08 23.34
N GLU A 193 -3.95 -11.99 22.86
CA GLU A 193 -4.17 -13.33 23.42
C GLU A 193 -3.48 -14.44 22.60
N ALA A 194 -2.96 -14.11 21.41
CA ALA A 194 -2.28 -15.04 20.53
C ALA A 194 -0.89 -15.44 21.08
N ARG A 195 -0.82 -16.59 21.77
CA ARG A 195 0.44 -17.14 22.29
C ARG A 195 1.21 -17.88 21.19
N GLU A 196 2.53 -17.69 21.14
CA GLU A 196 3.44 -18.34 20.18
C GLU A 196 3.31 -19.88 20.16
N GLU A 197 3.11 -20.50 21.32
CA GLU A 197 2.95 -21.95 21.43
C GLU A 197 1.67 -22.45 20.73
N ASP A 198 0.57 -21.70 20.86
CA ASP A 198 -0.71 -22.02 20.24
C ASP A 198 -0.68 -21.77 18.73
N LEU A 199 0.00 -20.71 18.29
CA LEU A 199 0.24 -20.41 16.88
C LEU A 199 1.06 -21.50 16.20
N ARG A 200 2.17 -21.93 16.82
CA ARG A 200 3.02 -23.01 16.29
C ARG A 200 2.28 -24.35 16.21
N ALA A 201 1.39 -24.60 17.16
CA ALA A 201 0.56 -25.80 17.16
C ALA A 201 -0.64 -25.71 16.18
N GLY A 202 -0.88 -24.54 15.56
CA GLY A 202 -2.03 -24.31 14.68
C GLY A 202 -3.37 -24.36 15.40
N ARG A 203 -3.40 -24.08 16.72
CA ARG A 203 -4.62 -24.10 17.54
C ARG A 203 -5.45 -22.83 17.40
N VAL A 204 -4.78 -21.71 17.17
CA VAL A 204 -5.40 -20.39 17.05
C VAL A 204 -4.79 -19.58 15.90
N LEU A 205 -5.53 -18.59 15.43
CA LEU A 205 -5.11 -17.60 14.44
C LEU A 205 -5.32 -16.19 15.02
N PRO A 206 -4.33 -15.29 14.89
CA PRO A 206 -4.43 -13.94 15.42
C PRO A 206 -5.35 -13.09 14.53
N GLU A 207 -6.31 -12.39 15.13
CA GLU A 207 -7.27 -11.59 14.38
C GLU A 207 -6.68 -10.24 13.95
N PHE A 208 -6.09 -10.17 12.76
CA PHE A 208 -5.52 -8.94 12.21
C PHE A 208 -6.41 -8.25 11.15
N ASN A 209 -7.46 -8.91 10.63
CA ASN A 209 -8.31 -8.33 9.59
C ASN A 209 -9.05 -7.08 10.11
N SER A 210 -9.53 -7.11 11.35
CA SER A 210 -10.20 -5.99 12.01
C SER A 210 -9.31 -4.76 12.11
N LEU A 211 -7.98 -4.94 12.25
CA LEU A 211 -7.01 -3.83 12.21
C LEU A 211 -6.95 -3.20 10.81
N ILE A 212 -6.89 -4.02 9.77
CA ILE A 212 -6.89 -3.57 8.36
C ILE A 212 -8.18 -2.79 8.07
N PHE A 213 -9.35 -3.34 8.42
CA PHE A 213 -10.63 -2.70 8.17
C PHE A 213 -10.76 -1.39 8.91
N SER A 214 -10.37 -1.35 10.19
CA SER A 214 -10.41 -0.13 11.00
C SER A 214 -9.57 1.00 10.38
N ALA A 215 -8.37 0.68 9.89
CA ALA A 215 -7.52 1.65 9.20
C ALA A 215 -8.18 2.15 7.91
N MET A 216 -8.67 1.24 7.07
CA MET A 216 -9.35 1.59 5.80
C MET A 216 -10.61 2.46 6.04
N ILE A 217 -11.41 2.15 7.06
CA ILE A 217 -12.60 2.92 7.44
C ILE A 217 -12.21 4.31 7.93
N THR A 218 -11.18 4.40 8.77
CA THR A 218 -10.68 5.69 9.31
C THR A 218 -10.14 6.58 8.20
N GLU A 219 -9.34 6.04 7.27
CA GLU A 219 -8.87 6.78 6.08
C GLU A 219 -10.03 7.25 5.20
N ALA A 220 -11.10 6.46 5.12
CA ALA A 220 -12.34 6.83 4.45
C ALA A 220 -13.26 7.74 5.28
N GLY A 221 -12.81 8.31 6.41
CA GLY A 221 -13.57 9.26 7.23
C GLY A 221 -14.67 8.64 8.09
N GLY A 222 -14.71 7.31 8.21
CA GLY A 222 -15.59 6.58 9.12
C GLY A 222 -15.02 6.46 10.54
N HIS A 223 -15.84 5.94 11.44
CA HIS A 223 -15.48 5.62 12.82
C HIS A 223 -15.67 4.11 13.05
N PRO A 224 -14.58 3.32 13.06
CA PRO A 224 -14.64 1.88 13.25
C PRO A 224 -14.77 1.51 14.74
N VAL A 225 -15.55 0.48 15.02
CA VAL A 225 -15.64 -0.17 16.35
C VAL A 225 -15.50 -1.67 16.15
N THR A 226 -14.46 -2.27 16.73
CA THR A 226 -14.27 -3.73 16.70
C THR A 226 -14.92 -4.34 17.93
N LEU A 227 -15.84 -5.28 17.71
CA LEU A 227 -16.51 -6.05 18.76
C LEU A 227 -15.69 -7.29 19.15
N PRO A 228 -15.96 -7.91 20.32
CA PRO A 228 -15.32 -9.16 20.70
C PRO A 228 -15.49 -10.27 19.66
N VAL A 229 -14.52 -11.19 19.58
CA VAL A 229 -14.59 -12.35 18.69
C VAL A 229 -15.77 -13.24 19.08
N VAL A 230 -16.57 -13.60 18.09
CA VAL A 230 -17.77 -14.42 18.25
C VAL A 230 -17.47 -15.86 17.81
N PRO A 231 -17.94 -16.88 18.55
CA PRO A 231 -17.81 -18.28 18.09
C PRO A 231 -18.66 -18.51 16.84
N ASP A 232 -18.32 -19.54 16.06
CA ASP A 232 -19.06 -19.92 14.84
C ASP A 232 -20.40 -20.62 15.14
N GLU A 233 -21.25 -19.94 15.89
CA GLU A 233 -22.59 -20.38 16.25
C GLU A 233 -23.62 -19.39 15.68
N PRO A 234 -24.61 -19.85 14.88
CA PRO A 234 -25.58 -18.96 14.25
C PRO A 234 -26.29 -18.00 15.20
N LYS A 235 -26.64 -18.46 16.41
CA LYS A 235 -27.29 -17.64 17.43
C LYS A 235 -26.36 -16.55 17.97
N ALA A 236 -25.09 -16.87 18.19
CA ALA A 236 -24.10 -15.92 18.69
C ALA A 236 -23.81 -14.83 17.64
N ILE A 237 -23.61 -15.24 16.38
CA ILE A 237 -23.42 -14.32 15.25
C ILE A 237 -24.64 -13.41 15.09
N ALA A 238 -25.86 -13.99 15.13
CA ALA A 238 -27.09 -13.22 15.02
C ALA A 238 -27.23 -12.19 16.14
N ALA A 239 -26.97 -12.60 17.39
CA ALA A 239 -27.00 -11.71 18.55
C ALA A 239 -25.99 -10.57 18.42
N ALA A 240 -24.76 -10.86 17.97
CA ALA A 240 -23.71 -9.87 17.77
C ALA A 240 -24.08 -8.84 16.69
N VAL A 241 -24.59 -9.29 15.53
CA VAL A 241 -25.07 -8.39 14.46
C VAL A 241 -26.19 -7.49 14.98
N MET A 242 -27.15 -8.06 15.71
CA MET A 242 -28.28 -7.30 16.25
C MET A 242 -27.86 -6.29 17.32
N ALA A 243 -26.93 -6.67 18.19
CA ALA A 243 -26.33 -5.77 19.18
C ALA A 243 -25.56 -4.62 18.50
N ALA A 244 -24.77 -4.92 17.46
CA ALA A 244 -24.06 -3.92 16.67
C ALA A 244 -25.00 -2.89 16.02
N LEU A 245 -26.19 -3.32 15.58
CA LEU A 245 -27.23 -2.46 15.02
C LEU A 245 -28.03 -1.66 16.07
N GLY A 246 -27.78 -1.88 17.37
CA GLY A 246 -28.45 -1.19 18.48
C GLY A 246 -29.73 -1.88 18.96
N GLY A 247 -29.93 -3.16 18.62
CA GLY A 247 -31.01 -3.97 19.17
C GLY A 247 -30.64 -4.53 20.55
N THR A 248 -31.57 -4.46 21.50
CA THR A 248 -31.55 -5.34 22.67
C THR A 248 -31.87 -6.76 22.19
N GLY A 249 -30.85 -7.62 22.10
CA GLY A 249 -31.08 -9.05 21.89
C GLY A 249 -31.85 -9.66 23.07
N PRO A 250 -32.58 -10.77 22.87
CA PRO A 250 -33.16 -11.52 23.99
C PRO A 250 -32.02 -12.20 24.75
N GLU A 251 -31.86 -11.84 26.03
CA GLU A 251 -31.07 -12.57 27.04
C GLU A 251 -29.59 -12.83 26.71
N ALA A 252 -28.78 -11.78 26.64
CA ALA A 252 -27.35 -11.91 26.98
C ALA A 252 -27.25 -11.94 28.52
N GLY A 253 -26.78 -13.05 29.07
CA GLY A 253 -26.70 -13.32 30.50
C GLY A 253 -26.02 -12.22 31.31
N THR A 254 -26.50 -12.06 32.54
CA THR A 254 -26.04 -11.13 33.56
C THR A 254 -24.51 -11.13 33.71
N GLY A 255 -23.87 -10.01 33.38
CA GLY A 255 -22.51 -9.71 33.83
C GLY A 255 -21.53 -9.33 32.72
N THR A 256 -21.67 -8.15 32.15
CA THR A 256 -20.62 -7.13 31.96
C THR A 256 -21.28 -5.94 31.26
N GLU A 257 -20.89 -4.72 31.66
CA GLU A 257 -21.31 -3.48 31.01
C GLU A 257 -21.10 -3.61 29.50
N SER A 258 -22.12 -3.26 28.71
CA SER A 258 -22.14 -3.35 27.26
C SER A 258 -21.02 -2.49 26.65
N GLY A 259 -19.84 -3.08 26.44
CA GLY A 259 -18.66 -2.46 25.84
C GLY A 259 -18.81 -2.12 24.35
N ALA A 260 -20.03 -2.09 23.81
CA ALA A 260 -20.26 -1.72 22.41
C ALA A 260 -19.91 -0.24 22.16
N TRP A 261 -20.03 0.62 23.18
CA TRP A 261 -19.82 2.08 23.07
C TRP A 261 -19.48 2.69 24.45
N SER A 262 -18.34 2.32 25.07
CA SER A 262 -17.90 2.95 26.32
C SER A 262 -16.87 4.05 26.07
N GLY A 263 -17.29 5.31 26.19
CA GLY A 263 -16.46 6.51 26.02
C GLY A 263 -17.31 7.79 25.99
N ALA A 264 -16.68 8.96 25.87
CA ALA A 264 -17.34 10.28 25.80
C ALA A 264 -18.39 10.43 24.66
N ASP A 265 -18.47 9.43 23.76
CA ASP A 265 -19.40 9.32 22.64
C ASP A 265 -20.72 8.57 23.00
N ALA A 266 -20.95 8.25 24.27
CA ALA A 266 -22.17 7.59 24.75
C ALA A 266 -23.47 8.44 24.64
N SER A 267 -23.39 9.68 24.14
CA SER A 267 -24.55 10.59 24.04
C SER A 267 -25.54 10.23 22.92
N ALA A 268 -25.27 9.21 22.11
CA ALA A 268 -26.23 8.69 21.14
C ALA A 268 -26.33 7.16 21.23
N GLY A 269 -27.39 6.66 21.89
CA GLY A 269 -27.81 5.24 21.93
C GLY A 269 -28.20 4.64 20.57
N ALA A 270 -27.62 5.12 19.48
CA ALA A 270 -27.77 4.58 18.13
C ALA A 270 -26.70 3.50 17.88
N GLY A 271 -27.10 2.34 17.35
CA GLY A 271 -26.15 1.34 16.84
C GLY A 271 -25.45 1.78 15.55
N ALA A 272 -24.51 0.97 15.07
CA ALA A 272 -23.70 1.26 13.87
C ALA A 272 -24.54 1.52 12.62
N ASP A 273 -24.02 2.35 11.71
CA ASP A 273 -24.62 2.64 10.40
C ASP A 273 -24.33 1.52 9.39
N LEU A 274 -23.18 0.83 9.56
CA LEU A 274 -22.76 -0.34 8.79
C LEU A 274 -22.22 -1.42 9.74
N VAL A 275 -22.54 -2.69 9.48
CA VAL A 275 -21.92 -3.82 10.17
C VAL A 275 -21.12 -4.66 9.17
N ILE A 276 -19.87 -4.93 9.52
CA ILE A 276 -18.98 -5.86 8.80
C ILE A 276 -18.88 -7.12 9.64
N LEU A 277 -19.37 -8.24 9.11
CA LEU A 277 -19.15 -9.56 9.66
C LEU A 277 -17.91 -10.16 9.00
N ASN A 278 -16.79 -10.18 9.73
CA ASN A 278 -15.56 -10.83 9.32
C ASN A 278 -15.63 -12.29 9.74
N ALA A 279 -16.16 -13.13 8.86
CA ALA A 279 -16.36 -14.55 9.15
C ALA A 279 -15.70 -15.41 8.07
N GLY A 280 -15.39 -16.66 8.45
CA GLY A 280 -14.98 -17.68 7.50
C GLY A 280 -16.13 -18.03 6.54
N SER A 281 -16.34 -17.25 5.50
CA SER A 281 -17.39 -17.47 4.49
C SER A 281 -17.03 -18.60 3.50
N SER A 282 -16.32 -19.64 3.94
CA SER A 282 -15.88 -20.70 3.04
C SER A 282 -17.04 -21.62 2.66
N ALA A 283 -16.99 -22.17 1.45
CA ALA A 283 -17.83 -23.23 0.89
C ALA A 283 -17.75 -24.58 1.65
N GLY A 284 -17.47 -24.53 2.96
CA GLY A 284 -17.47 -25.65 3.89
C GLY A 284 -18.89 -26.12 4.22
N SER A 285 -19.00 -27.12 5.09
CA SER A 285 -20.27 -27.78 5.41
C SER A 285 -21.33 -26.86 6.02
N HIS A 286 -20.96 -25.68 6.53
CA HIS A 286 -21.89 -24.71 7.09
C HIS A 286 -21.45 -23.24 6.85
N ASP A 287 -21.92 -22.61 5.78
CA ASP A 287 -21.82 -21.15 5.62
C ASP A 287 -22.90 -20.49 6.50
N TYR A 288 -22.54 -20.22 7.76
CA TYR A 288 -23.46 -19.62 8.72
C TYR A 288 -23.76 -18.15 8.40
N THR A 289 -22.89 -17.46 7.68
CA THR A 289 -23.00 -16.01 7.46
C THR A 289 -24.23 -15.68 6.62
N ALA A 290 -24.36 -16.28 5.43
CA ALA A 290 -25.51 -16.02 4.57
C ALA A 290 -26.82 -16.41 5.25
N HIS A 291 -26.88 -17.60 5.86
CA HIS A 291 -28.09 -18.10 6.51
C HIS A 291 -28.52 -17.23 7.71
N VAL A 292 -27.56 -16.80 8.54
CA VAL A 292 -27.86 -15.87 9.65
C VAL A 292 -28.41 -14.56 9.11
N LEU A 293 -27.78 -13.99 8.08
CA LEU A 293 -28.24 -12.72 7.51
C LEU A 293 -29.63 -12.84 6.85
N GLU A 294 -29.94 -13.96 6.21
CA GLU A 294 -31.30 -14.25 5.70
C GLU A 294 -32.34 -14.33 6.83
N SER A 295 -31.96 -14.86 8.00
CA SER A 295 -32.87 -14.93 9.15
C SER A 295 -33.12 -13.57 9.80
N LEU A 296 -32.20 -12.62 9.62
CA LEU A 296 -32.27 -11.29 10.23
C LEU A 296 -32.84 -10.21 9.30
N GLY A 297 -32.72 -10.39 7.98
CA GLY A 297 -33.09 -9.39 6.99
C GLY A 297 -33.05 -9.91 5.56
N GLU A 298 -32.81 -9.00 4.61
CA GLU A 298 -32.81 -9.32 3.18
C GLU A 298 -31.38 -9.48 2.69
N VAL A 299 -31.02 -10.67 2.18
CA VAL A 299 -29.76 -10.90 1.49
C VAL A 299 -29.92 -10.54 0.01
N LEU A 300 -29.09 -9.60 -0.45
CA LEU A 300 -29.10 -9.10 -1.83
C LEU A 300 -28.13 -9.88 -2.72
N VAL A 301 -26.95 -10.22 -2.17
CA VAL A 301 -25.89 -10.93 -2.90
C VAL A 301 -25.30 -12.00 -1.99
N HIS A 302 -25.19 -13.22 -2.51
CA HIS A 302 -24.50 -14.34 -1.85
C HIS A 302 -23.45 -14.87 -2.82
N GLY A 303 -22.32 -14.16 -2.86
CA GLY A 303 -21.20 -14.45 -3.71
C GLY A 303 -21.04 -13.45 -4.86
N VAL A 304 -19.80 -12.99 -5.06
CA VAL A 304 -19.40 -12.10 -6.14
C VAL A 304 -18.44 -12.85 -7.07
N SER A 305 -18.56 -12.74 -8.39
CA SER A 305 -17.69 -13.48 -9.33
C SER A 305 -16.32 -12.80 -9.52
N VAL A 306 -15.59 -12.63 -8.41
CA VAL A 306 -14.25 -12.03 -8.34
C VAL A 306 -13.26 -12.95 -7.62
N MET A 307 -12.03 -12.99 -8.12
CA MET A 307 -10.94 -13.78 -7.57
C MET A 307 -9.75 -12.87 -7.20
N PRO A 308 -9.33 -12.85 -5.92
CA PRO A 308 -10.03 -13.35 -4.73
C PRO A 308 -11.25 -12.47 -4.34
N GLY A 309 -12.09 -12.93 -3.40
CA GLY A 309 -13.29 -12.19 -2.94
C GLY A 309 -14.64 -12.89 -3.16
N LYS A 310 -14.63 -14.08 -3.76
CA LYS A 310 -15.86 -14.81 -4.14
C LYS A 310 -16.96 -14.85 -3.08
N PRO A 311 -16.72 -15.19 -1.81
CA PRO A 311 -17.81 -15.47 -0.88
C PRO A 311 -18.34 -14.23 -0.12
N THR A 312 -18.23 -13.04 -0.73
CA THR A 312 -18.81 -11.81 -0.17
C THR A 312 -20.34 -11.90 -0.11
N VAL A 313 -20.92 -11.51 1.03
CA VAL A 313 -22.37 -11.47 1.25
C VAL A 313 -22.81 -10.03 1.49
N LEU A 314 -23.84 -9.56 0.79
CA LEU A 314 -24.41 -8.22 0.96
C LEU A 314 -25.85 -8.36 1.44
N ALA A 315 -26.18 -7.75 2.57
CA ALA A 315 -27.50 -7.83 3.18
C ALA A 315 -27.96 -6.48 3.74
N VAL A 316 -29.27 -6.36 3.94
CA VAL A 316 -29.90 -5.24 4.64
C VAL A 316 -30.70 -5.80 5.80
N VAL A 317 -30.31 -5.42 7.02
CA VAL A 317 -30.95 -5.85 8.27
C VAL A 317 -31.48 -4.62 8.98
N ARG A 318 -32.79 -4.59 9.28
CA ARG A 318 -33.47 -3.42 9.88
C ARG A 318 -33.20 -2.11 9.11
N GLY A 319 -33.13 -2.17 7.78
CA GLY A 319 -32.85 -1.01 6.91
C GLY A 319 -31.40 -0.53 6.93
N LYS A 320 -30.49 -1.23 7.63
CA LYS A 320 -29.06 -0.92 7.69
C LYS A 320 -28.23 -1.95 6.92
N PRO A 321 -27.15 -1.53 6.23
CA PRO A 321 -26.27 -2.45 5.52
C PRO A 321 -25.51 -3.37 6.47
N VAL A 322 -25.45 -4.65 6.11
CA VAL A 322 -24.60 -5.65 6.74
C VAL A 322 -23.84 -6.39 5.65
N ILE A 323 -22.51 -6.41 5.73
CA ILE A 323 -21.63 -7.09 4.77
C ILE A 323 -20.90 -8.25 5.45
N GLY A 324 -21.05 -9.44 4.89
CA GLY A 324 -20.19 -10.59 5.21
C GLY A 324 -18.95 -10.55 4.33
N VAL A 325 -17.78 -10.34 4.92
CA VAL A 325 -16.50 -10.37 4.19
C VAL A 325 -15.78 -11.69 4.44
N PRO A 326 -15.00 -12.21 3.46
CA PRO A 326 -14.28 -13.46 3.65
C PRO A 326 -13.14 -13.34 4.66
N GLY A 327 -12.93 -14.35 5.51
CA GLY A 327 -11.82 -14.35 6.48
C GLY A 327 -10.40 -14.28 5.88
N TYR A 328 -10.23 -14.60 4.60
CA TYR A 328 -8.93 -14.43 3.93
C TYR A 328 -8.64 -12.94 3.64
N PRO A 329 -7.52 -12.37 4.12
CA PRO A 329 -7.25 -10.93 4.10
C PRO A 329 -7.33 -10.27 2.73
N VAL A 330 -6.81 -10.92 1.68
CA VAL A 330 -6.84 -10.33 0.34
C VAL A 330 -8.28 -10.27 -0.18
N SER A 331 -9.05 -11.33 0.07
CA SER A 331 -10.48 -11.37 -0.31
C SER A 331 -11.27 -10.30 0.44
N ALA A 332 -11.01 -10.16 1.73
CA ALA A 332 -11.66 -9.17 2.58
C ALA A 332 -11.32 -7.74 2.15
N GLY A 333 -10.04 -7.45 1.90
CA GLY A 333 -9.60 -6.14 1.40
C GLY A 333 -10.27 -5.76 0.08
N ILE A 334 -10.41 -6.72 -0.85
CA ILE A 334 -11.15 -6.51 -2.10
C ILE A 334 -12.63 -6.19 -1.82
N ALA A 335 -13.30 -6.93 -0.94
CA ALA A 335 -14.70 -6.66 -0.60
C ALA A 335 -14.88 -5.28 0.06
N MET A 336 -13.94 -4.88 0.91
CA MET A 336 -13.91 -3.56 1.54
C MET A 336 -13.78 -2.45 0.49
N GLU A 337 -12.80 -2.56 -0.43
CA GLU A 337 -12.61 -1.59 -1.52
C GLU A 337 -13.82 -1.50 -2.45
N GLU A 338 -14.50 -2.62 -2.67
CA GLU A 338 -15.58 -2.72 -3.65
C GLU A 338 -16.91 -2.18 -3.13
N PHE A 339 -17.24 -2.45 -1.86
CA PHE A 339 -18.59 -2.23 -1.32
C PHE A 339 -18.63 -1.30 -0.11
N VAL A 340 -17.58 -1.27 0.70
CA VAL A 340 -17.55 -0.47 1.94
C VAL A 340 -17.03 0.94 1.67
N LEU A 341 -15.85 1.08 1.08
CA LEU A 341 -15.25 2.41 0.86
C LEU A 341 -16.12 3.31 -0.04
N PRO A 342 -16.71 2.82 -1.15
CA PRO A 342 -17.57 3.66 -1.97
C PRO A 342 -18.89 4.01 -1.26
N LEU A 343 -19.40 3.15 -0.37
CA LEU A 343 -20.56 3.46 0.46
C LEU A 343 -20.26 4.57 1.47
N LEU A 344 -19.12 4.49 2.15
CA LEU A 344 -18.66 5.54 3.07
C LEU A 344 -18.47 6.88 2.34
N ALA A 345 -17.92 6.86 1.13
CA ALA A 345 -17.80 8.04 0.29
C ALA A 345 -19.19 8.61 -0.07
N LEU A 346 -20.12 7.76 -0.53
CA LEU A 346 -21.48 8.13 -0.90
C LEU A 346 -22.25 8.80 0.25
N TRP A 347 -22.19 8.22 1.46
CA TRP A 347 -22.85 8.78 2.65
C TRP A 347 -22.32 10.16 3.01
N GLN A 348 -21.03 10.39 2.83
CA GLN A 348 -20.37 11.67 3.06
C GLN A 348 -20.45 12.60 1.83
N LYS A 349 -21.22 12.26 0.79
CA LYS A 349 -21.34 13.03 -0.47
C LYS A 349 -20.01 13.26 -1.18
N ARG A 350 -19.09 12.31 -1.06
CA ARG A 350 -17.80 12.29 -1.75
C ARG A 350 -17.83 11.34 -2.93
N VAL A 351 -16.96 11.62 -3.89
CA VAL A 351 -16.60 10.67 -4.94
C VAL A 351 -15.52 9.74 -4.37
N ALA A 352 -15.68 8.43 -4.55
CA ALA A 352 -14.65 7.48 -4.19
C ALA A 352 -13.41 7.72 -5.08
N PRO A 353 -12.19 7.77 -4.51
CA PRO A 353 -10.99 8.01 -5.31
C PRO A 353 -10.79 6.87 -6.32
N GLU A 354 -10.65 7.22 -7.59
CA GLU A 354 -10.22 6.27 -8.62
C GLU A 354 -8.69 6.12 -8.59
N ARG A 355 -8.23 4.91 -8.86
CA ARG A 355 -6.80 4.63 -9.00
C ARG A 355 -6.31 5.14 -10.35
N GLU A 356 -5.12 5.73 -10.34
CA GLU A 356 -4.41 6.04 -11.56
C GLU A 356 -4.17 4.76 -12.37
N LYS A 357 -4.32 4.82 -13.69
CA LYS A 357 -4.13 3.68 -14.59
C LYS A 357 -2.87 3.85 -15.42
N ALA A 358 -2.17 2.76 -15.67
CA ALA A 358 -1.03 2.72 -16.57
C ALA A 358 -1.07 1.50 -17.49
N THR A 359 -0.40 1.59 -18.63
CA THR A 359 -0.16 0.45 -19.52
C THR A 359 1.12 -0.25 -19.11
N ALA A 360 1.05 -1.56 -18.90
CA ALA A 360 2.21 -2.40 -18.59
C ALA A 360 2.28 -3.64 -19.46
N ILE A 361 3.46 -4.26 -19.53
CA ILE A 361 3.71 -5.50 -20.26
C ILE A 361 3.98 -6.63 -19.24
N PRO A 362 3.18 -7.70 -19.21
CA PRO A 362 3.47 -8.87 -18.38
C PRO A 362 4.80 -9.52 -18.78
N CYS A 363 5.65 -9.82 -17.80
CA CYS A 363 6.94 -10.46 -18.06
C CYS A 363 6.80 -11.92 -18.55
N ASN A 364 5.70 -12.59 -18.16
CA ASN A 364 5.34 -13.97 -18.49
C ASN A 364 3.82 -14.04 -18.71
N PRO A 365 3.29 -15.10 -19.35
CA PRO A 365 1.86 -15.28 -19.49
C PRO A 365 1.19 -15.34 -18.13
N LEU A 366 0.02 -14.71 -18.01
CA LEU A 366 -0.77 -14.60 -16.80
C LEU A 366 -2.06 -15.40 -16.98
N PRO A 367 -2.02 -16.74 -16.84
CA PRO A 367 -3.22 -17.55 -17.01
C PRO A 367 -4.26 -17.19 -15.94
N SER A 368 -5.53 -17.21 -16.33
CA SER A 368 -6.68 -16.96 -15.47
C SER A 368 -7.74 -18.02 -15.75
N ARG A 369 -8.76 -18.06 -14.88
CA ARG A 369 -9.87 -18.99 -15.01
C ARG A 369 -11.10 -18.26 -15.54
N PRO A 370 -11.67 -18.68 -16.70
CA PRO A 370 -12.93 -18.15 -17.18
C PRO A 370 -14.07 -18.30 -16.16
N GLY A 371 -14.98 -17.34 -16.17
CA GLY A 371 -16.14 -17.23 -15.30
C GLY A 371 -15.96 -16.33 -14.07
N MET A 372 -14.75 -15.81 -13.81
CA MET A 372 -14.46 -14.89 -12.71
C MET A 372 -13.53 -13.77 -13.16
N GLU A 373 -13.79 -12.54 -12.72
CA GLU A 373 -12.81 -11.45 -12.83
C GLU A 373 -11.65 -11.76 -11.87
N GLU A 374 -10.41 -11.80 -12.35
CA GLU A 374 -9.22 -11.94 -11.49
C GLU A 374 -8.56 -10.59 -11.23
N ARG A 375 -8.33 -10.27 -9.95
CA ARG A 375 -7.59 -9.08 -9.50
C ARG A 375 -6.18 -9.49 -9.11
N LEU A 376 -5.30 -9.54 -10.10
CA LEU A 376 -3.94 -10.00 -9.94
C LEU A 376 -3.02 -8.86 -9.51
N ARG A 377 -2.40 -9.02 -8.34
CA ARG A 377 -1.43 -8.04 -7.82
C ARG A 377 -0.06 -8.26 -8.42
N VAL A 378 0.57 -7.15 -8.80
CA VAL A 378 1.84 -7.15 -9.52
C VAL A 378 2.85 -6.21 -8.88
N LYS A 379 4.13 -6.55 -9.06
CA LYS A 379 5.25 -5.62 -8.98
C LYS A 379 5.40 -4.92 -10.33
N LEU A 380 5.78 -3.65 -10.29
CA LEU A 380 5.98 -2.83 -11.47
C LEU A 380 7.38 -2.22 -11.45
N GLY A 381 7.99 -2.08 -12.63
CA GLY A 381 9.20 -1.28 -12.82
C GLY A 381 9.32 -0.83 -14.27
N ARG A 382 9.83 0.39 -14.49
CA ARG A 382 9.99 0.93 -15.84
C ARG A 382 11.37 0.57 -16.38
N VAL A 383 11.40 -0.19 -17.48
CA VAL A 383 12.61 -0.62 -18.19
C VAL A 383 12.51 -0.08 -19.61
N ASP A 384 13.50 0.71 -20.06
CA ASP A 384 13.52 1.33 -21.40
C ASP A 384 12.21 2.06 -21.77
N GLY A 385 11.64 2.81 -20.82
CA GLY A 385 10.38 3.53 -21.01
C GLY A 385 9.12 2.68 -20.87
N THR A 386 9.24 1.35 -20.85
CA THR A 386 8.12 0.41 -20.75
C THR A 386 7.91 -0.05 -19.31
N ILE A 387 6.68 0.00 -18.81
CA ILE A 387 6.36 -0.56 -17.49
C ILE A 387 6.24 -2.07 -17.63
N ILE A 388 7.06 -2.81 -16.91
CA ILE A 388 7.00 -4.27 -16.87
C ILE A 388 6.24 -4.69 -15.62
N ALA A 389 5.29 -5.62 -15.78
CA ALA A 389 4.50 -6.19 -14.72
C ALA A 389 4.94 -7.62 -14.40
N VAL A 390 5.21 -7.88 -13.13
CA VAL A 390 5.56 -9.22 -12.64
C VAL A 390 4.55 -9.65 -11.57
N PRO A 391 3.88 -10.81 -11.72
CA PRO A 391 2.87 -11.26 -10.77
C PRO A 391 3.49 -11.56 -9.40
N LEU A 392 2.81 -11.09 -8.35
CA LEU A 392 3.10 -11.53 -6.99
C LEU A 392 2.50 -12.93 -6.75
N PRO A 393 2.96 -13.66 -5.72
CA PRO A 393 2.37 -14.95 -5.35
C PRO A 393 0.85 -14.85 -5.18
N ARG A 394 0.13 -15.73 -5.89
CA ARG A 394 -1.34 -15.82 -5.81
C ARG A 394 -1.74 -16.46 -4.48
N GLY A 395 -2.92 -16.11 -3.99
CA GLY A 395 -3.47 -16.66 -2.75
C GLY A 395 -4.26 -15.63 -1.97
N ALA A 396 -5.47 -16.01 -1.55
CA ALA A 396 -6.34 -15.15 -0.77
C ALA A 396 -5.78 -14.84 0.64
N GLY A 397 -4.97 -15.74 1.19
CA GLY A 397 -4.32 -15.59 2.50
C GLY A 397 -2.99 -14.83 2.49
N THR A 398 -2.44 -14.50 1.32
CA THR A 398 -1.09 -13.91 1.21
C THR A 398 -1.11 -12.42 1.53
N ILE A 399 -1.24 -12.04 2.81
CA ILE A 399 -1.36 -10.64 3.23
C ILE A 399 -0.21 -9.74 2.74
N THR A 400 1.02 -10.27 2.66
CA THR A 400 2.21 -9.52 2.20
C THR A 400 2.08 -9.03 0.77
N SER A 401 1.23 -9.65 -0.06
CA SER A 401 0.96 -9.13 -1.39
C SER A 401 0.15 -7.83 -1.37
N LEU A 402 -0.50 -7.43 -0.26
CA LEU A 402 -1.30 -6.19 -0.17
C LEU A 402 -0.33 -5.01 -0.01
N SER A 403 0.66 -5.18 0.86
CA SER A 403 1.69 -4.17 1.11
C SER A 403 2.76 -4.10 0.01
N ARG A 404 3.11 -5.24 -0.59
CA ARG A 404 4.19 -5.31 -1.58
C ARG A 404 3.76 -4.91 -2.99
N ALA A 405 2.48 -4.99 -3.35
CA ALA A 405 2.02 -4.68 -4.70
C ALA A 405 2.30 -3.23 -5.11
N ASP A 406 2.60 -3.04 -6.38
CA ASP A 406 2.72 -1.72 -7.02
C ASP A 406 1.49 -1.42 -7.89
N GLY A 407 0.75 -2.45 -8.31
CA GLY A 407 -0.48 -2.32 -9.08
C GLY A 407 -1.33 -3.59 -9.09
N ILE A 408 -2.51 -3.48 -9.72
CA ILE A 408 -3.48 -4.56 -9.90
C ILE A 408 -3.84 -4.65 -11.38
N ILE A 409 -3.64 -5.83 -11.97
CA ILE A 409 -4.19 -6.18 -13.29
C ILE A 409 -5.57 -6.79 -13.07
N ARG A 410 -6.57 -6.32 -13.82
CA ARG A 410 -7.91 -6.91 -13.87
C ARG A 410 -8.00 -7.79 -15.11
N ILE A 411 -8.08 -9.10 -14.91
CA ILE A 411 -8.31 -10.05 -16.00
C ILE A 411 -9.83 -10.25 -16.12
N PRO A 412 -10.43 -9.94 -17.27
CA PRO A 412 -11.88 -10.06 -17.48
C PRO A 412 -12.39 -11.50 -17.29
N ARG A 413 -13.68 -11.62 -16.95
CA ARG A 413 -14.33 -12.91 -16.66
C ARG A 413 -14.36 -13.87 -17.84
N ASP A 414 -14.32 -13.35 -19.06
CA ASP A 414 -14.38 -14.08 -20.33
C ASP A 414 -12.99 -14.37 -20.89
N SER A 415 -11.94 -14.03 -20.15
CA SER A 415 -10.54 -14.25 -20.52
C SER A 415 -9.93 -15.48 -19.82
N GLU A 416 -9.10 -16.22 -20.57
CA GLU A 416 -8.25 -17.30 -20.04
C GLU A 416 -6.90 -16.79 -19.49
N GLY A 417 -6.70 -15.47 -19.47
CA GLY A 417 -5.45 -14.84 -19.06
C GLY A 417 -4.97 -13.76 -20.02
N CYS A 418 -3.76 -13.27 -19.76
CA CYS A 418 -3.06 -12.35 -20.63
C CYS A 418 -1.77 -13.00 -21.13
N ASP A 419 -1.46 -12.84 -22.42
CA ASP A 419 -0.21 -13.35 -22.97
C ASP A 419 0.99 -12.50 -22.54
N ALA A 420 2.19 -13.11 -22.56
CA ALA A 420 3.41 -12.35 -22.34
C ALA A 420 3.64 -11.36 -23.49
N GLY A 421 4.08 -10.15 -23.18
CA GLY A 421 4.36 -9.14 -24.22
C GLY A 421 3.14 -8.32 -24.66
N GLU A 422 1.92 -8.73 -24.33
CA GLU A 422 0.72 -7.96 -24.66
C GLU A 422 0.50 -6.82 -23.65
N PRO A 423 0.21 -5.59 -24.11
CA PRO A 423 -0.12 -4.48 -23.21
C PRO A 423 -1.39 -4.75 -22.41
N VAL A 424 -1.31 -4.58 -21.09
CA VAL A 424 -2.44 -4.67 -20.16
C VAL A 424 -2.60 -3.37 -19.38
N THR A 425 -3.83 -3.04 -19.01
CA THR A 425 -4.11 -1.93 -18.08
C THR A 425 -3.90 -2.37 -16.64
N VAL A 426 -3.20 -1.53 -15.87
CA VAL A 426 -2.91 -1.74 -14.46
C VAL A 426 -3.46 -0.58 -13.64
N ASP A 427 -4.24 -0.88 -12.61
CA ASP A 427 -4.58 0.09 -11.56
C ASP A 427 -3.38 0.25 -10.62
N LEU A 428 -2.82 1.45 -10.54
CA LEU A 428 -1.64 1.73 -9.73
C LEU A 428 -1.99 1.81 -8.23
N LEU A 429 -1.14 1.19 -7.41
CA LEU A 429 -1.17 1.28 -5.95
C LEU A 429 -0.08 2.22 -5.40
N ARG A 430 0.78 2.73 -6.30
CA ARG A 430 1.84 3.69 -5.98
C ARG A 430 1.90 4.77 -7.05
N PRO A 431 2.36 5.99 -6.72
CA PRO A 431 2.53 7.05 -7.70
C PRO A 431 3.47 6.64 -8.84
N GLN A 432 3.24 7.11 -10.07
CA GLN A 432 4.11 6.81 -11.22
C GLN A 432 5.59 7.11 -10.96
N ALA A 433 5.91 8.21 -10.27
CA ALA A 433 7.29 8.59 -9.93
C ALA A 433 8.03 7.52 -9.10
N ALA A 434 7.31 6.72 -8.32
CA ALA A 434 7.90 5.60 -7.57
C ALA A 434 8.25 4.40 -8.47
N LEU A 435 7.69 4.31 -9.68
CA LEU A 435 7.99 3.28 -10.68
C LEU A 435 9.19 3.68 -11.54
N ASP A 436 9.32 4.96 -11.89
CA ASP A 436 10.40 5.47 -12.73
C ASP A 436 11.78 5.33 -12.09
N ASN A 437 11.84 5.35 -10.76
CA ASN A 437 13.08 5.19 -10.00
C ASN A 437 13.24 3.77 -9.43
N ALA A 438 12.47 2.79 -9.91
CA ALA A 438 12.54 1.41 -9.45
C ALA A 438 13.43 0.53 -10.34
N LEU A 439 14.53 0.02 -9.76
CA LEU A 439 15.33 -1.03 -10.38
C LEU A 439 14.58 -2.36 -10.28
N LEU A 440 13.95 -2.77 -11.38
CA LEU A 440 13.35 -4.09 -11.51
C LEU A 440 14.41 -5.19 -11.64
N ALA A 441 14.48 -6.06 -10.63
CA ALA A 441 15.29 -7.27 -10.60
C ALA A 441 14.41 -8.51 -10.77
N ILE A 442 14.67 -9.33 -11.79
CA ILE A 442 13.92 -10.58 -12.03
C ILE A 442 14.90 -11.75 -12.01
N GLY A 443 14.69 -12.75 -11.15
CA GLY A 443 15.57 -13.91 -11.12
C GLY A 443 15.36 -14.81 -9.90
N SER A 444 16.45 -15.38 -9.39
CA SER A 444 16.42 -16.11 -8.13
C SER A 444 16.15 -15.18 -6.94
N HIS A 445 15.61 -15.74 -5.86
CA HIS A 445 15.51 -15.08 -4.57
C HIS A 445 16.81 -15.23 -3.78
N ASP A 446 17.16 -14.18 -3.04
CA ASP A 446 18.09 -14.22 -1.91
C ASP A 446 17.69 -13.16 -0.87
N ASN A 447 17.86 -13.45 0.43
CA ASN A 447 17.47 -12.53 1.51
C ASN A 447 18.24 -11.20 1.45
N THR A 448 19.44 -11.21 0.84
CA THR A 448 20.26 -10.01 0.67
C THR A 448 19.65 -8.98 -0.27
N LEU A 449 18.72 -9.36 -1.17
CA LEU A 449 18.02 -8.41 -2.03
C LEU A 449 17.08 -7.49 -1.24
N ASP A 450 16.44 -7.98 -0.19
CA ASP A 450 15.59 -7.14 0.67
C ASP A 450 16.44 -6.17 1.51
N LEU A 451 17.62 -6.61 1.96
CA LEU A 451 18.61 -5.72 2.61
C LEU A 451 19.12 -4.64 1.65
N LEU A 452 19.37 -4.99 0.39
CA LEU A 452 19.75 -4.02 -0.64
C LEU A 452 18.66 -2.97 -0.85
N ASP A 453 17.39 -3.35 -0.99
CA ASP A 453 16.30 -2.35 -1.12
C ASP A 453 16.24 -1.43 0.13
N SER A 454 16.38 -2.00 1.32
CA SER A 454 16.37 -1.24 2.57
C SER A 454 17.50 -0.23 2.65
N LEU A 455 18.74 -0.65 2.38
CA LEU A 455 19.91 0.23 2.42
C LEU A 455 19.90 1.24 1.27
N LEU A 456 19.47 0.85 0.08
CA LEU A 456 19.32 1.75 -1.07
C LEU A 456 18.35 2.89 -0.77
N ARG A 457 17.20 2.59 -0.14
CA ARG A 457 16.26 3.65 0.29
C ARG A 457 16.84 4.55 1.37
N LYS A 458 17.70 4.02 2.24
CA LYS A 458 18.35 4.79 3.31
C LYS A 458 19.39 5.76 2.75
N THR A 459 20.23 5.33 1.81
CA THR A 459 21.35 6.14 1.29
C THR A 459 21.03 6.89 0.01
N HIS A 460 20.13 6.36 -0.82
CA HIS A 460 19.68 6.95 -2.09
C HIS A 460 18.14 6.91 -2.19
N PRO A 461 17.41 7.72 -1.39
CA PRO A 461 15.95 7.62 -1.22
C PRO A 461 15.13 7.83 -2.50
N ARG A 462 15.76 8.37 -3.55
CA ARG A 462 15.18 8.46 -4.88
C ARG A 462 14.94 7.07 -5.49
N TYR A 463 15.81 6.10 -5.22
CA TYR A 463 15.80 4.78 -5.87
C TYR A 463 15.26 3.70 -4.95
N ARG A 464 14.71 2.64 -5.55
CA ARG A 464 14.28 1.42 -4.88
C ARG A 464 14.67 0.20 -5.72
N LEU A 465 14.93 -0.90 -5.04
CA LEU A 465 15.07 -2.20 -5.69
C LEU A 465 13.73 -2.92 -5.59
N THR A 466 13.21 -3.40 -6.71
CA THR A 466 11.99 -4.19 -6.74
C THR A 466 12.30 -5.54 -7.34
N SER A 467 12.24 -6.58 -6.51
CA SER A 467 12.60 -7.94 -6.90
C SER A 467 11.36 -8.78 -7.18
N ALA A 468 11.48 -9.67 -8.17
CA ALA A 468 10.50 -10.70 -8.44
C ALA A 468 11.17 -12.04 -8.74
N HIS A 469 10.57 -13.13 -8.26
CA HIS A 469 11.24 -14.42 -8.14
C HIS A 469 10.67 -15.44 -9.10
N VAL A 470 11.35 -15.62 -10.23
CA VAL A 470 10.99 -16.58 -11.29
C VAL A 470 12.08 -17.65 -11.48
N GLY A 471 13.10 -17.65 -10.63
CA GLY A 471 14.29 -18.51 -10.74
C GLY A 471 15.35 -17.93 -11.68
N SER A 472 16.57 -18.45 -11.58
CA SER A 472 17.76 -17.93 -12.28
C SER A 472 17.59 -17.93 -13.81
N LEU A 473 17.16 -19.05 -14.39
CA LEU A 473 16.96 -19.15 -15.85
C LEU A 473 15.85 -18.21 -16.34
N GLY A 474 14.74 -18.11 -15.60
CA GLY A 474 13.66 -17.17 -15.92
C GLY A 474 14.14 -15.71 -15.87
N GLY A 475 15.07 -15.38 -14.96
CA GLY A 475 15.73 -14.07 -14.89
C GLY A 475 16.59 -13.76 -16.11
N LEU A 476 17.43 -14.71 -16.56
CA LEU A 476 18.22 -14.55 -17.78
C LEU A 476 17.32 -14.38 -19.01
N MET A 477 16.25 -15.18 -19.13
CA MET A 477 15.28 -15.03 -20.22
C MET A 477 14.56 -13.67 -20.18
N ALA A 478 14.26 -13.13 -19.00
CA ALA A 478 13.66 -11.80 -18.87
C ALA A 478 14.65 -10.68 -19.27
N LEU A 479 15.93 -10.82 -18.94
CA LEU A 479 16.99 -9.92 -19.41
C LEU A 479 17.09 -9.94 -20.94
N GLY A 480 17.14 -11.13 -21.56
CA GLY A 480 17.20 -11.27 -23.01
C GLY A 480 16.01 -10.66 -23.75
N ARG A 481 14.87 -10.48 -23.08
CA ARG A 481 13.68 -9.78 -23.60
C ARG A 481 13.61 -8.29 -23.24
N GLY A 482 14.63 -7.74 -22.56
CA GLY A 482 14.64 -6.35 -22.10
C GLY A 482 13.61 -6.04 -21.00
N GLN A 483 13.22 -7.02 -20.19
CA GLN A 483 12.13 -6.90 -19.21
C GLN A 483 12.60 -6.59 -17.78
N CYS A 484 13.91 -6.46 -17.54
CA CYS A 484 14.44 -6.08 -16.23
C CYS A 484 15.81 -5.42 -16.34
N HIS A 485 16.24 -4.74 -15.28
CA HIS A 485 17.54 -4.07 -15.23
C HIS A 485 18.68 -5.00 -14.80
N LEU A 486 18.34 -6.05 -14.04
CA LEU A 486 19.29 -7.04 -13.53
C LEU A 486 18.58 -8.35 -13.19
N ALA A 487 19.34 -9.44 -13.18
CA ALA A 487 18.88 -10.75 -12.73
C ALA A 487 19.80 -11.34 -11.66
N GLY A 488 19.21 -11.85 -10.58
CA GLY A 488 19.93 -12.69 -9.61
C GLY A 488 20.04 -14.13 -10.12
N SER A 489 21.26 -14.68 -10.15
CA SER A 489 21.53 -16.00 -10.76
C SER A 489 22.63 -16.79 -10.04
N HIS A 490 22.49 -18.12 -10.08
CA HIS A 490 23.41 -19.10 -9.49
C HIS A 490 23.39 -20.44 -10.23
N LEU A 491 23.34 -20.44 -11.56
CA LEU A 491 23.23 -21.66 -12.35
C LEU A 491 24.59 -22.36 -12.47
N LEU A 492 24.75 -23.49 -11.77
CA LEU A 492 25.95 -24.33 -11.84
C LEU A 492 25.98 -25.15 -13.13
N ASP A 493 27.04 -25.03 -13.92
CA ASP A 493 27.34 -26.01 -14.98
C ASP A 493 28.05 -27.23 -14.37
N ALA A 494 27.37 -28.38 -14.36
CA ALA A 494 27.88 -29.60 -13.76
C ALA A 494 29.18 -30.13 -14.41
N ALA A 495 29.46 -29.76 -15.65
CA ALA A 495 30.65 -30.20 -16.38
C ALA A 495 31.91 -29.39 -15.98
N SER A 496 31.80 -28.06 -15.91
CA SER A 496 32.92 -27.18 -15.58
C SER A 496 33.01 -26.82 -14.09
N GLY A 497 31.94 -26.98 -13.33
CA GLY A 497 31.85 -26.51 -11.95
C GLY A 497 31.74 -24.98 -11.82
N VAL A 498 31.57 -24.26 -12.93
CA VAL A 498 31.51 -22.80 -12.99
C VAL A 498 30.06 -22.32 -13.00
N TYR A 499 29.75 -21.27 -12.23
CA TYR A 499 28.43 -20.67 -12.17
C TYR A 499 28.19 -19.67 -13.30
N ASN A 500 26.94 -19.61 -13.76
CA ASN A 500 26.32 -18.60 -14.60
C ASN A 500 26.85 -18.44 -16.04
N ARG A 501 28.15 -18.62 -16.32
CA ARG A 501 28.77 -18.31 -17.61
C ARG A 501 28.12 -19.01 -18.80
N LYS A 502 28.04 -20.34 -18.76
CA LYS A 502 27.39 -21.15 -19.81
C LYS A 502 25.92 -20.76 -20.01
N ALA A 503 25.17 -20.57 -18.93
CA ALA A 503 23.77 -20.18 -19.02
C ALA A 503 23.61 -18.78 -19.64
N ILE A 504 24.51 -17.84 -19.35
CA ILE A 504 24.54 -16.51 -19.98
C ILE A 504 24.83 -16.65 -21.47
N GLU A 505 25.87 -17.40 -21.85
CA GLU A 505 26.24 -17.65 -23.25
C GLU A 505 25.09 -18.30 -24.05
N GLU A 506 24.33 -19.20 -23.42
CA GLU A 506 23.20 -19.90 -24.06
C GLU A 506 21.93 -19.03 -24.19
N ASN A 507 21.71 -18.07 -23.28
CA ASN A 507 20.42 -17.36 -23.17
C ASN A 507 20.48 -15.85 -23.47
N LEU A 508 21.66 -15.23 -23.50
CA LEU A 508 21.82 -13.80 -23.76
C LEU A 508 22.59 -13.56 -25.06
N GLU A 509 22.27 -12.45 -25.71
CA GLU A 509 22.92 -11.96 -26.93
C GLU A 509 23.65 -10.63 -26.68
N GLU A 510 23.13 -9.78 -25.79
CA GLU A 510 23.75 -8.47 -25.49
C GLU A 510 24.90 -8.56 -24.49
N PRO A 511 25.82 -7.56 -24.47
CA PRO A 511 26.89 -7.52 -23.49
C PRO A 511 26.38 -7.37 -22.06
N VAL A 512 26.90 -8.19 -21.14
CA VAL A 512 26.53 -8.14 -19.72
C VAL A 512 27.73 -8.16 -18.78
N VAL A 513 27.54 -7.57 -17.61
CA VAL A 513 28.46 -7.62 -16.48
C VAL A 513 27.93 -8.65 -15.48
N LEU A 514 28.77 -9.63 -15.14
CA LEU A 514 28.51 -10.57 -14.06
C LEU A 514 29.22 -10.07 -12.80
N LEU A 515 28.46 -9.70 -11.78
CA LEU A 515 28.96 -9.16 -10.53
C LEU A 515 28.64 -10.09 -9.37
N ARG A 516 29.63 -10.41 -8.53
CA ARG A 516 29.40 -11.20 -7.32
C ARG A 516 28.63 -10.39 -6.31
N LEU A 517 27.46 -10.86 -5.91
CA LEU A 517 26.74 -10.27 -4.79
C LEU A 517 27.23 -10.89 -3.48
N VAL A 518 27.08 -12.21 -3.34
CA VAL A 518 27.50 -12.96 -2.15
C VAL A 518 27.83 -14.39 -2.48
N ASP A 519 28.67 -15.00 -1.65
CA ASP A 519 28.75 -16.46 -1.55
C ASP A 519 27.82 -16.91 -0.43
N ARG A 520 27.13 -18.03 -0.60
CA ARG A 520 26.18 -18.53 0.42
C ARG A 520 26.37 -20.02 0.67
N GLU A 521 26.41 -20.37 1.95
CA GLU A 521 26.58 -21.75 2.37
C GLU A 521 25.25 -22.49 2.31
N GLN A 522 25.23 -23.59 1.56
CA GLN A 522 24.10 -24.51 1.47
C GLN A 522 24.37 -25.78 2.30
N GLY A 523 23.30 -26.31 2.86
CA GLY A 523 23.37 -27.47 3.74
C GLY A 523 22.01 -28.01 4.12
N ILE A 524 22.05 -29.15 4.81
CA ILE A 524 20.86 -29.87 5.26
C ILE A 524 20.46 -29.29 6.63
N LEU A 525 19.27 -28.71 6.69
CA LEU A 525 18.60 -28.37 7.93
C LEU A 525 17.98 -29.64 8.50
N THR A 526 18.05 -29.80 9.82
CA THR A 526 17.50 -30.96 10.51
C THR A 526 16.58 -30.52 11.64
N ALA A 527 15.70 -31.42 12.10
CA ALA A 527 14.87 -31.16 13.27
C ALA A 527 15.75 -30.76 14.50
N PRO A 528 15.22 -29.97 15.45
CA PRO A 528 15.97 -29.57 16.64
C PRO A 528 16.64 -30.76 17.35
N GLY A 529 17.94 -30.62 17.62
CA GLY A 529 18.76 -31.69 18.22
C GLY A 529 19.27 -32.76 17.24
N ASN A 530 18.94 -32.68 15.95
CA ASN A 530 19.31 -33.66 14.91
C ASN A 530 19.09 -35.13 15.36
N PRO A 531 17.85 -35.51 15.72
CA PRO A 531 17.56 -36.79 16.37
C PRO A 531 17.89 -38.02 15.50
N LEU A 532 17.93 -37.85 14.18
CA LEU A 532 18.25 -38.91 13.22
C LEU A 532 19.75 -39.01 12.89
N GLY A 533 20.59 -38.18 13.52
CA GLY A 533 22.04 -38.20 13.32
C GLY A 533 22.44 -38.01 11.85
N ILE A 534 21.82 -37.04 11.19
CA ILE A 534 22.11 -36.71 9.78
C ILE A 534 23.45 -35.98 9.73
N SER A 535 24.35 -36.48 8.89
CA SER A 535 25.72 -35.99 8.74
C SER A 535 26.09 -35.62 7.30
N GLY A 536 25.28 -36.04 6.32
CA GLY A 536 25.51 -35.77 4.90
C GLY A 536 24.31 -36.10 4.03
N ILE A 537 24.47 -35.91 2.71
CA ILE A 537 23.41 -36.16 1.72
C ILE A 537 23.07 -37.64 1.61
N GLU A 538 24.07 -38.50 1.83
CA GLU A 538 23.94 -39.96 1.86
C GLU A 538 22.87 -40.44 2.85
N ASP A 539 22.64 -39.69 3.93
CA ASP A 539 21.70 -40.05 4.98
C ASP A 539 20.25 -39.79 4.59
N LEU A 540 19.99 -38.95 3.58
CA LEU A 540 18.64 -38.64 3.11
C LEU A 540 17.93 -39.86 2.50
N ALA A 541 18.69 -40.89 2.10
CA ALA A 541 18.15 -42.14 1.55
C ALA A 541 17.84 -43.21 2.63
N ARG A 542 18.03 -42.89 3.93
CA ARG A 542 17.68 -43.78 5.05
C ARG A 542 16.15 -43.95 5.12
N GLN A 543 15.68 -45.17 5.41
CA GLN A 543 14.25 -45.44 5.58
C GLN A 543 13.69 -44.71 6.80
N GLY A 544 12.48 -44.15 6.67
CA GLY A 544 11.78 -43.45 7.76
C GLY A 544 12.11 -41.95 7.89
N LEU A 545 13.07 -41.42 7.14
CA LEU A 545 13.37 -39.98 7.09
C LEU A 545 12.46 -39.28 6.09
N ARG A 546 11.75 -38.23 6.52
CA ARG A 546 10.92 -37.38 5.65
C ARG A 546 11.70 -36.14 5.24
N PHE A 547 11.92 -35.98 3.95
CA PHE A 547 12.64 -34.83 3.39
C PHE A 547 11.66 -33.85 2.76
N VAL A 548 11.98 -32.55 2.84
CA VAL A 548 11.31 -31.51 2.05
C VAL A 548 12.32 -30.79 1.17
N ASN A 549 11.96 -30.59 -0.09
CA ASN A 549 12.84 -30.13 -1.14
C ASN A 549 12.56 -28.68 -1.56
N ARG A 550 13.46 -28.07 -2.32
CA ARG A 550 13.20 -26.82 -3.06
C ARG A 550 12.58 -27.15 -4.42
N GLN A 551 11.83 -26.20 -4.99
CA GLN A 551 11.19 -26.39 -6.29
C GLN A 551 12.16 -26.79 -7.39
N ARG A 552 11.69 -27.61 -8.34
CA ARG A 552 12.45 -28.00 -9.53
C ARG A 552 13.02 -26.77 -10.26
N GLY A 553 14.29 -26.87 -10.67
CA GLY A 553 15.01 -25.78 -11.37
C GLY A 553 15.63 -24.71 -10.47
N SER A 554 15.45 -24.78 -9.14
CA SER A 554 16.23 -23.94 -8.21
C SER A 554 17.69 -24.40 -8.14
N GLY A 555 18.63 -23.48 -7.90
CA GLY A 555 20.06 -23.83 -7.74
C GLY A 555 20.31 -24.86 -6.65
N THR A 556 19.60 -24.76 -5.52
CA THR A 556 19.62 -25.77 -4.45
C THR A 556 19.18 -27.15 -4.91
N ARG A 557 18.15 -27.23 -5.76
CA ARG A 557 17.71 -28.50 -6.32
C ARG A 557 18.74 -29.07 -7.30
N VAL A 558 19.35 -28.22 -8.13
CA VAL A 558 20.43 -28.61 -9.03
C VAL A 558 21.64 -29.12 -8.25
N LEU A 559 22.02 -28.45 -7.15
CA LEU A 559 23.11 -28.89 -6.27
C LEU A 559 22.80 -30.24 -5.63
N LEU A 560 21.59 -30.43 -5.09
CA LEU A 560 21.16 -31.71 -4.53
C LEU A 560 21.26 -32.82 -5.57
N ASP A 561 20.69 -32.61 -6.76
CA ASP A 561 20.66 -33.61 -7.83
C ASP A 561 22.07 -33.95 -8.32
N TYR A 562 22.96 -32.96 -8.43
CA TYR A 562 24.38 -33.17 -8.73
C TYR A 562 25.06 -34.04 -7.66
N ARG A 563 24.87 -33.72 -6.37
CA ARG A 563 25.47 -34.48 -5.26
C ARG A 563 24.92 -35.90 -5.18
N LEU A 564 23.62 -36.09 -5.39
CA LEU A 564 23.00 -37.41 -5.46
C LEU A 564 23.57 -38.23 -6.61
N ALA A 565 23.77 -37.61 -7.78
CA ALA A 565 24.41 -38.27 -8.93
C ALA A 565 25.86 -38.67 -8.62
N CYS A 566 26.67 -37.80 -8.00
CA CYS A 566 28.03 -38.13 -7.56
C CYS A 566 28.07 -39.29 -6.57
N LEU A 567 27.06 -39.42 -5.70
CA LEU A 567 26.94 -40.48 -4.70
C LEU A 567 26.25 -41.75 -5.23
N GLY A 568 25.76 -41.75 -6.48
CA GLY A 568 25.00 -42.87 -7.04
C GLY A 568 23.64 -43.12 -6.36
N ILE A 569 23.04 -42.10 -5.73
CA ILE A 569 21.76 -42.22 -5.02
C ILE A 569 20.62 -41.79 -5.96
N ALA A 570 19.71 -42.72 -6.27
CA ALA A 570 18.52 -42.40 -7.06
C ALA A 570 17.55 -41.53 -6.23
N PRO A 571 17.01 -40.42 -6.78
CA PRO A 571 16.07 -39.56 -6.08
C PRO A 571 14.82 -40.24 -5.53
N THR A 572 14.37 -41.32 -6.18
CA THR A 572 13.23 -42.15 -5.75
C THR A 572 13.45 -42.84 -4.42
N ARG A 573 14.70 -42.91 -3.92
CA ARG A 573 15.03 -43.47 -2.60
C ARG A 573 14.80 -42.50 -1.45
N ILE A 574 14.57 -41.21 -1.73
CA ILE A 574 14.36 -40.18 -0.72
C ILE A 574 12.85 -39.99 -0.52
N THR A 575 12.35 -40.27 0.68
CA THR A 575 10.94 -40.07 1.02
C THR A 575 10.65 -38.58 1.13
N GLY A 576 9.65 -38.10 0.40
CA GLY A 576 9.32 -36.66 0.33
C GLY A 576 10.16 -35.86 -0.68
N TYR A 577 10.95 -36.51 -1.55
CA TYR A 577 11.74 -35.82 -2.57
C TYR A 577 10.93 -34.90 -3.52
N ARG A 578 9.63 -35.21 -3.71
CA ARG A 578 8.66 -34.42 -4.49
C ARG A 578 7.88 -33.41 -3.66
N ASP A 579 8.07 -33.37 -2.34
CA ASP A 579 7.43 -32.39 -1.47
C ASP A 579 8.28 -31.12 -1.56
N GLU A 580 7.77 -30.12 -2.28
CA GLU A 580 8.53 -28.93 -2.64
C GLU A 580 8.07 -27.68 -1.87
N GLU A 581 9.03 -26.82 -1.55
CA GLU A 581 8.81 -25.48 -1.01
C GLU A 581 9.52 -24.43 -1.87
N TYR A 582 8.97 -23.21 -1.90
CA TYR A 582 9.37 -22.14 -2.84
C TYR A 582 10.35 -21.11 -2.27
N THR A 583 10.61 -21.13 -0.96
CA THR A 583 11.68 -20.35 -0.32
C THR A 583 12.53 -21.23 0.62
N HIS A 584 13.73 -20.74 0.95
CA HIS A 584 14.57 -21.39 1.97
C HIS A 584 13.94 -21.33 3.37
N MET A 585 13.23 -20.24 3.67
CA MET A 585 12.52 -20.09 4.94
C MET A 585 11.35 -21.06 5.08
N ASN A 586 10.63 -21.37 4.00
CA ASN A 586 9.55 -22.36 4.04
C ASN A 586 10.09 -23.78 4.29
N VAL A 587 11.24 -24.13 3.71
CA VAL A 587 11.94 -25.39 4.01
C VAL A 587 12.29 -25.45 5.49
N ALA A 588 12.89 -24.39 6.03
CA ALA A 588 13.25 -24.30 7.44
C ALA A 588 12.01 -24.40 8.36
N ALA A 589 10.91 -23.71 8.02
CA ALA A 589 9.66 -23.77 8.78
C ALA A 589 9.01 -25.17 8.74
N ALA A 590 9.07 -25.87 7.61
CA ALA A 590 8.58 -27.24 7.48
C ALA A 590 9.37 -28.23 8.36
N VAL A 591 10.67 -28.03 8.51
CA VAL A 591 11.52 -28.82 9.42
C VAL A 591 11.24 -28.46 10.89
N LEU A 592 11.17 -27.16 11.22
CA LEU A 592 10.90 -26.69 12.59
C LEU A 592 9.53 -27.18 13.11
N SER A 593 8.51 -27.19 12.25
CA SER A 593 7.16 -27.65 12.58
C SER A 593 7.00 -29.18 12.65
N GLY A 594 8.05 -29.95 12.30
CA GLY A 594 8.01 -31.41 12.26
C GLY A 594 7.26 -32.00 11.06
N ARG A 595 6.90 -31.17 10.06
CA ARG A 595 6.33 -31.64 8.78
C ARG A 595 7.36 -32.48 8.01
N ALA A 596 8.63 -32.12 8.11
CA ALA A 596 9.76 -32.87 7.58
C ALA A 596 10.84 -33.02 8.66
N ASP A 597 11.69 -34.04 8.53
CA ASP A 597 12.81 -34.28 9.44
C ASP A 597 14.09 -33.57 8.95
N ALA A 598 14.18 -33.33 7.63
CA ALA A 598 15.27 -32.59 7.01
C ALA A 598 14.88 -31.87 5.70
N GLY A 599 15.66 -30.88 5.31
CA GLY A 599 15.51 -30.17 4.04
C GLY A 599 16.79 -29.45 3.63
N LEU A 600 17.03 -29.26 2.32
CA LEU A 600 18.22 -28.54 1.84
C LEU A 600 17.93 -27.04 1.68
N ALA A 601 18.68 -26.17 2.36
CA ALA A 601 18.56 -24.72 2.22
C ALA A 601 19.86 -23.98 2.58
N VAL A 602 19.81 -22.64 2.63
CA VAL A 602 20.94 -21.80 3.02
C VAL A 602 21.09 -21.73 4.54
N ARG A 603 22.33 -21.59 5.05
CA ARG A 603 22.61 -21.51 6.49
C ARG A 603 21.86 -20.37 7.18
N SER A 604 21.70 -19.22 6.52
CA SER A 604 20.96 -18.08 7.08
C SER A 604 19.52 -18.44 7.47
N ALA A 605 18.86 -19.35 6.73
CA ALA A 605 17.53 -19.83 7.07
C ALA A 605 17.55 -20.74 8.32
N ALA A 606 18.61 -21.52 8.52
CA ALA A 606 18.79 -22.33 9.72
C ALA A 606 19.06 -21.44 10.95
N ASN A 607 19.93 -20.44 10.81
CA ASN A 607 20.22 -19.46 11.86
C ASN A 607 18.95 -18.71 12.30
N ALA A 608 18.14 -18.26 11.34
CA ALA A 608 16.91 -17.51 11.61
C ALA A 608 15.90 -18.29 12.46
N LEU A 609 15.87 -19.62 12.34
CA LEU A 609 14.96 -20.49 13.09
C LEU A 609 15.65 -21.35 14.17
N GLY A 610 16.94 -21.12 14.43
CA GLY A 610 17.73 -21.88 15.41
C GLY A 610 17.83 -23.38 15.11
N LEU A 611 17.79 -23.79 13.83
CA LEU A 611 17.86 -25.19 13.42
C LEU A 611 19.31 -25.67 13.27
N PRO A 612 19.62 -26.94 13.63
CA PRO A 612 20.93 -27.52 13.31
C PRO A 612 21.13 -27.62 11.79
N PHE A 613 22.38 -27.41 11.36
CA PHE A 613 22.74 -27.29 9.95
C PHE A 613 23.98 -28.12 9.62
N VAL A 614 23.87 -28.95 8.58
CA VAL A 614 24.95 -29.80 8.07
C VAL A 614 25.45 -29.23 6.73
N PRO A 615 26.69 -28.71 6.65
CA PRO A 615 27.23 -28.10 5.42
C PRO A 615 27.30 -29.08 4.24
N VAL A 616 26.96 -28.60 3.04
CA VAL A 616 27.05 -29.36 1.78
C VAL A 616 27.97 -28.67 0.76
N GLY A 617 27.98 -27.34 0.74
CA GLY A 617 28.82 -26.58 -0.17
C GLY A 617 28.53 -25.09 -0.14
N VAL A 618 29.34 -24.33 -0.87
CA VAL A 618 29.15 -22.90 -1.07
C VAL A 618 28.65 -22.68 -2.50
N GLU A 619 27.63 -21.84 -2.62
CA GLU A 619 27.06 -21.43 -3.90
C GLU A 619 27.40 -19.96 -4.16
N GLU A 620 27.74 -19.64 -5.41
CA GLU A 620 28.02 -18.29 -5.85
C GLU A 620 26.71 -17.63 -6.31
N TYR A 621 26.32 -16.53 -5.67
CA TYR A 621 25.14 -15.76 -6.05
C TYR A 621 25.57 -14.45 -6.70
N ASP A 622 25.29 -14.34 -8.00
CA ASP A 622 25.72 -13.22 -8.82
C ASP A 622 24.52 -12.39 -9.32
N LEU A 623 24.81 -11.14 -9.65
CA LEU A 623 23.93 -10.26 -10.41
C LEU A 623 24.42 -10.20 -11.85
N VAL A 624 23.51 -10.49 -12.79
CA VAL A 624 23.72 -10.31 -14.23
C VAL A 624 23.11 -8.98 -14.62
N ILE A 625 23.94 -8.06 -15.13
CA ILE A 625 23.54 -6.68 -15.41
C ILE A 625 23.89 -6.36 -16.87
N PRO A 626 22.91 -6.03 -17.74
CA PRO A 626 23.18 -5.53 -19.08
C PRO A 626 24.12 -4.34 -19.05
N ARG A 627 25.15 -4.32 -19.90
CA ARG A 627 26.19 -3.29 -19.88
C ARG A 627 25.61 -1.89 -20.04
N ARG A 628 24.54 -1.76 -20.82
CA ARG A 628 23.80 -0.51 -21.03
C ARG A 628 23.17 0.07 -19.75
N PHE A 629 22.83 -0.77 -18.76
CA PHE A 629 22.31 -0.30 -17.48
C PHE A 629 23.40 -0.06 -16.44
N TYR A 630 24.57 -0.67 -16.59
CA TYR A 630 25.65 -0.66 -15.59
C TYR A 630 26.05 0.76 -15.15
N GLU A 631 26.15 1.69 -16.11
CA GLU A 631 26.57 3.08 -15.85
C GLU A 631 25.41 4.05 -15.55
N THR A 632 24.17 3.56 -15.47
CA THR A 632 23.03 4.42 -15.16
C THR A 632 23.09 4.92 -13.71
N PRO A 633 22.61 6.15 -13.40
CA PRO A 633 22.63 6.67 -12.04
C PRO A 633 21.94 5.76 -11.01
N ALA A 634 20.84 5.11 -11.42
CA ALA A 634 20.13 4.16 -10.56
C ALA A 634 20.99 2.93 -10.26
N MET A 635 21.60 2.32 -11.29
CA MET A 635 22.45 1.14 -11.10
C MET A 635 23.71 1.48 -10.29
N GLN A 636 24.33 2.63 -10.54
CA GLN A 636 25.49 3.07 -9.76
C GLN A 636 25.13 3.26 -8.27
N ALA A 637 23.97 3.83 -7.95
CA ALA A 637 23.49 3.89 -6.57
C ALA A 637 23.31 2.50 -5.93
N LEU A 638 22.83 1.51 -6.68
CA LEU A 638 22.77 0.12 -6.19
C LEU A 638 24.16 -0.48 -5.97
N LEU A 639 25.09 -0.25 -6.91
CA LEU A 639 26.46 -0.74 -6.82
C LEU A 639 27.23 -0.10 -5.65
N ASP A 640 26.99 1.18 -5.37
CA ASP A 640 27.53 1.89 -4.22
C ASP A 640 27.10 1.22 -2.91
N VAL A 641 25.82 0.88 -2.78
CA VAL A 641 25.28 0.13 -1.64
C VAL A 641 25.91 -1.25 -1.53
N ILE A 642 25.99 -2.00 -2.62
CA ILE A 642 26.59 -3.36 -2.64
C ILE A 642 28.05 -3.31 -2.17
N ARG A 643 28.82 -2.30 -2.59
CA ARG A 643 30.24 -2.16 -2.24
C ARG A 643 30.44 -1.61 -0.82
N GLY A 644 29.42 -0.97 -0.25
CA GLY A 644 29.45 -0.35 1.07
C GLY A 644 29.72 -1.33 2.21
N ALA A 645 30.34 -0.82 3.28
CA ALA A 645 30.65 -1.60 4.48
C ALA A 645 29.39 -2.06 5.21
N ASP A 646 28.38 -1.19 5.32
CA ASP A 646 27.10 -1.48 5.98
C ASP A 646 26.43 -2.72 5.39
N PHE A 647 26.36 -2.82 4.06
CA PHE A 647 25.77 -4.00 3.40
C PHE A 647 26.54 -5.28 3.74
N LYS A 648 27.88 -5.25 3.66
CA LYS A 648 28.71 -6.42 3.99
C LYS A 648 28.55 -6.84 5.45
N GLN A 649 28.45 -5.88 6.37
CA GLN A 649 28.23 -6.16 7.80
C GLN A 649 26.87 -6.81 8.05
N GLU A 650 25.78 -6.24 7.52
CA GLU A 650 24.43 -6.78 7.65
C GLU A 650 24.31 -8.18 7.05
N VAL A 651 24.88 -8.41 5.86
CA VAL A 651 24.93 -9.74 5.23
C VAL A 651 25.70 -10.74 6.07
N THR A 652 26.86 -10.34 6.61
CA THR A 652 27.68 -11.22 7.47
C THR A 652 26.92 -11.57 8.75
N ALA A 653 26.16 -10.62 9.31
CA ALA A 653 25.35 -10.82 10.52
C ALA A 653 24.21 -11.85 10.33
N LEU A 654 23.71 -12.05 9.11
CA LEU A 654 22.77 -13.15 8.82
C LEU A 654 23.41 -14.54 9.03
N GLY A 655 24.74 -14.62 8.91
CA GLY A 655 25.54 -15.84 9.01
C GLY A 655 25.42 -16.77 7.80
N GLY A 656 26.53 -17.44 7.45
CA GLY A 656 26.59 -18.35 6.31
C GLY A 656 26.70 -17.67 4.94
N TYR A 657 27.07 -16.38 4.93
CA TYR A 657 27.40 -15.63 3.73
C TYR A 657 28.88 -15.26 3.71
N GLY A 658 29.49 -15.30 2.53
CA GLY A 658 30.82 -14.77 2.25
C GLY A 658 30.73 -13.47 1.46
N THR A 659 31.47 -12.44 1.87
CA THR A 659 31.40 -11.10 1.26
C THR A 659 32.73 -10.61 0.67
N GLU A 660 33.75 -11.47 0.58
CA GLU A 660 35.09 -11.09 0.11
C GLU A 660 35.08 -10.52 -1.31
N LYS A 661 34.29 -11.15 -2.18
CA LYS A 661 34.12 -10.78 -3.59
C LYS A 661 32.92 -9.87 -3.85
N THR A 662 32.14 -9.52 -2.81
CA THR A 662 30.93 -8.70 -2.96
C THR A 662 31.22 -7.37 -3.67
N GLY A 663 30.50 -7.11 -4.75
CA GLY A 663 30.62 -5.91 -5.57
C GLY A 663 31.70 -5.97 -6.66
N GLN A 664 32.43 -7.08 -6.78
CA GLN A 664 33.46 -7.28 -7.80
C GLN A 664 32.85 -7.82 -9.11
N ILE A 665 33.35 -7.33 -10.24
CA ILE A 665 33.06 -7.89 -11.56
C ILE A 665 33.83 -9.21 -11.68
N ILE A 666 33.11 -10.32 -11.85
CA ILE A 666 33.69 -11.67 -11.98
C ILE A 666 33.95 -12.02 -13.44
N TRP A 667 33.12 -11.48 -14.34
CA TRP A 667 33.23 -11.71 -15.77
C TRP A 667 32.46 -10.63 -16.55
N GLU A 668 32.99 -10.25 -17.70
CA GLU A 668 32.27 -9.44 -18.68
C GLU A 668 32.02 -10.30 -19.92
N TYR A 669 30.76 -10.45 -20.30
CA TYR A 669 30.36 -11.14 -21.51
C TYR A 669 30.20 -10.11 -22.63
N PRO A 670 30.90 -10.25 -23.77
CA PRO A 670 30.85 -9.27 -24.85
C PRO A 670 29.57 -9.34 -25.70
N GLY A 671 28.71 -10.33 -25.48
CA GLY A 671 27.58 -10.64 -26.38
C GLY A 671 27.94 -11.66 -27.46
N ARG A 672 26.95 -12.10 -28.25
CA ARG A 672 27.16 -12.96 -29.43
C ARG A 672 27.28 -12.17 -30.72
#